data_AF-A0A0M4SMC1-F1
#
_entry.id   AF-A0A0M4SMC1-F1
#
_cell.length_a   1.000
_cell.length_b   1.000
_cell.length_c   1.000
_cell.angle_alpha   90.00
_cell.angle_beta   90.00
_cell.angle_gamma   90.00
#
_symmetry.space_group_name_H-M   'P 1'
#
loop_
_entity.id
_entity.type
_entity.pdbx_description
1 polymer ?
#
loop_
_entity_poly.entity_id
_entity_poly.type
_entity_poly.pdbx_seq_one_letter_code
_entity_poly.pdbx_strand_id
1 'polypeptide(L)'
;MKNFRLKSCFVSGIIWCCLTPINVTQAQIVPDTTLPKNSVVTPNNMIWEITAGTVAGNNLFHSFKQFSVPEMHTADFINPSANIQNILVRVTGGSRSDIFGTLKTSGVGSPNLFLLNPNGILFGPNASLNVGGSFVATTANAIAFGNQGFFSASVPNNPALLTVNPSAFLFNQIYNSSITNQYTNLSVHNGQSLLLLGGKVSIDGGNLSSPGGRIELGAVAGEGTVELNTNNQNLYLSYPDNLIRGDISILNGSANVRSNGGGSLSINAHNLSISNTQIIGGLIGNFNQAGDIILNATGRINITESVITNSIRNSLDYAISNTGRIDIQARAVLLNDSFIRSDVGNSFSSATGNTDGVHIKAESVLLDNTALSASNYGRGSTGGVFIEAKESVNSNNSFINSDINSGSFGTTSGIKIIAGSVLLKNTTLNSINSGNGNTNGVSIKANDSVFLTNSAISTTATDESTSNASNLNIQARDIFLNASSLDSSAFNAGLSGNIIINAQNILLNNRSFIGTPVDSMASPGLIDINTRNLTLTNGAAISSITTGSRNGGNIQINATESVKLIAFSPDPDFKFFSSGLFTDTVGNAIGKAGNIDIKTRRLQVTDGALVSASSSSGGRGGNINIIADTVDLVGGGQILTSASNIGNAGNITIEAKNRVNISGSDPTFAARLAEFGSNSIINDGANSGLFARVRGTERANAGDITVNTRLLGLNNQGTITTGTTAGEGGNINLNVRDVVLLRKNSTISANAGTANAGGNGGNININTNFLIAIPGENSDISANAFNGRGGRIDITAQSIFGIAPSFRNTQFSDITASSQLGINGEVTINTLQVDPIQGLSELPTSIVDSSTLLAADCSKEDENNNSQFVVTGRGGLPTNPYELLGGDVLWSDTRTREMTARRNLPVDVKSPAMEKTMAIAPANGWRFNGAGEVTLISHASGAEENLLKSNAYACPKQER
;
A
#
# COMPACT_ATOMS: atom_id res chain seq x y z
N MET A 1 -28.55 63.71 25.71
CA MET A 1 -27.30 64.49 25.86
C MET A 1 -26.77 64.74 24.44
N LYS A 2 -27.03 65.94 23.88
CA LYS A 2 -26.04 67.02 23.60
C LYS A 2 -24.92 66.52 22.65
N ASN A 3 -24.69 66.97 21.41
CA ASN A 3 -24.71 68.31 20.80
C ASN A 3 -24.67 68.18 19.23
N PHE A 4 -25.49 68.89 18.44
CA PHE A 4 -25.26 70.20 17.75
C PHE A 4 -24.18 70.14 16.62
N ARG A 5 -24.34 70.66 15.39
CA ARG A 5 -25.18 71.76 14.86
C ARG A 5 -25.62 71.56 13.38
N LEU A 6 -26.84 71.99 13.10
CA LEU A 6 -27.36 72.45 11.80
C LEU A 6 -26.89 73.90 11.52
N LYS A 7 -26.68 74.24 10.25
CA LYS A 7 -26.82 75.62 9.73
C LYS A 7 -27.83 75.60 8.59
N SER A 8 -28.87 76.41 8.71
CA SER A 8 -29.78 76.80 7.62
C SER A 8 -29.57 78.28 7.28
N CYS A 9 -29.82 78.64 6.02
CA CYS A 9 -30.34 79.94 5.51
C CYS A 9 -30.61 79.72 4.01
N PHE A 10 -31.87 79.57 3.58
CA PHE A 10 -32.88 80.60 3.21
C PHE A 10 -32.80 81.09 1.75
N VAL A 11 -33.70 80.52 0.93
CA VAL A 11 -34.66 81.11 -0.05
C VAL A 11 -34.20 82.07 -1.15
N SER A 12 -34.41 81.65 -2.42
CA SER A 12 -35.24 82.29 -3.48
C SER A 12 -35.01 81.48 -4.76
N GLY A 13 -35.99 80.75 -5.33
CA GLY A 13 -37.07 81.30 -6.15
C GLY A 13 -36.74 81.08 -7.63
N ILE A 14 -37.49 80.21 -8.31
CA ILE A 14 -37.97 80.29 -9.71
C ILE A 14 -38.46 78.90 -10.15
N ILE A 15 -39.78 78.85 -10.40
CA ILE A 15 -40.49 77.79 -11.08
C ILE A 15 -40.03 77.84 -12.55
N TRP A 16 -39.35 76.79 -13.02
CA TRP A 16 -39.28 76.49 -14.45
C TRP A 16 -39.60 75.03 -14.68
N CYS A 17 -40.81 74.83 -15.21
CA CYS A 17 -41.31 73.59 -15.75
C CYS A 17 -40.34 73.11 -16.86
N CYS A 18 -39.56 72.07 -16.60
CA CYS A 18 -38.86 71.31 -17.62
C CYS A 18 -39.38 69.87 -17.55
N LEU A 19 -40.32 69.58 -18.45
CA LEU A 19 -40.63 68.23 -18.92
C LEU A 19 -39.33 67.62 -19.43
N THR A 20 -38.63 66.87 -18.58
CA THR A 20 -37.66 65.88 -19.08
C THR A 20 -38.48 64.79 -19.75
N PRO A 21 -38.10 64.34 -20.97
CA PRO A 21 -38.75 63.18 -21.54
C PRO A 21 -38.50 62.03 -20.57
N ILE A 22 -39.60 61.47 -20.05
CA ILE A 22 -39.60 60.13 -19.47
C ILE A 22 -38.91 59.26 -20.51
N ASN A 23 -37.70 58.78 -20.22
CA ASN A 23 -37.13 57.68 -20.98
C ASN A 23 -38.13 56.54 -20.84
N VAL A 24 -38.92 56.34 -21.88
CA VAL A 24 -39.75 55.15 -22.03
C VAL A 24 -38.79 54.00 -21.91
N THR A 25 -38.87 53.29 -20.78
CA THR A 25 -38.15 52.03 -20.59
C THR A 25 -38.51 51.15 -21.78
N GLN A 26 -37.52 50.84 -22.63
CA GLN A 26 -37.73 49.83 -23.67
C GLN A 26 -38.30 48.60 -22.99
N ALA A 27 -39.43 48.09 -23.48
CA ALA A 27 -40.03 46.88 -22.95
C ALA A 27 -38.97 45.76 -22.97
N GLN A 28 -38.73 45.13 -21.82
CA GLN A 28 -37.68 44.11 -21.69
C GLN A 28 -38.13 42.73 -22.20
N ILE A 29 -39.44 42.56 -22.45
CA ILE A 29 -40.01 41.42 -23.17
C ILE A 29 -40.70 41.95 -24.43
N VAL A 30 -40.12 41.68 -25.60
CA VAL A 30 -40.60 42.15 -26.90
C VAL A 30 -40.91 40.95 -27.79
N PRO A 31 -42.19 40.66 -28.09
CA PRO A 31 -42.55 39.62 -29.05
C PRO A 31 -41.92 39.87 -30.43
N ASP A 32 -41.65 38.80 -31.16
CA ASP A 32 -41.39 38.90 -32.60
C ASP A 32 -42.63 38.45 -33.42
N THR A 33 -42.49 38.51 -34.74
CA THR A 33 -43.55 38.16 -35.70
C THR A 33 -43.28 36.86 -36.45
N THR A 34 -42.43 35.98 -35.91
CA THR A 34 -41.91 34.80 -36.62
C THR A 34 -42.75 33.53 -36.41
N LEU A 35 -43.80 33.59 -35.59
CA LEU A 35 -44.71 32.47 -35.35
C LEU A 35 -46.00 32.63 -36.18
N PRO A 36 -46.67 31.51 -36.57
CA PRO A 36 -47.99 31.57 -37.22
C PRO A 36 -49.03 32.35 -36.40
N LYS A 37 -49.06 32.11 -35.08
CA LYS A 37 -49.76 32.92 -34.09
C LYS A 37 -48.72 33.46 -33.10
N ASN A 38 -48.50 34.76 -33.15
CA ASN A 38 -47.46 35.44 -32.38
C ASN A 38 -47.79 35.53 -30.89
N SER A 39 -46.74 35.74 -30.09
CA SER A 39 -46.87 35.93 -28.64
C SER A 39 -47.41 37.33 -28.35
N VAL A 40 -48.22 37.45 -27.31
CA VAL A 40 -48.75 38.74 -26.83
C VAL A 40 -48.29 38.93 -25.40
N VAL A 41 -47.72 40.09 -25.10
CA VAL A 41 -47.32 40.51 -23.75
C VAL A 41 -48.26 41.61 -23.32
N THR A 42 -48.97 41.40 -22.22
CA THR A 42 -49.86 42.38 -21.60
C THR A 42 -49.26 42.80 -20.26
N PRO A 43 -48.62 43.98 -20.18
CA PRO A 43 -48.09 44.47 -18.92
C PRO A 43 -49.25 44.80 -17.95
N ASN A 44 -49.28 44.15 -16.79
CA ASN A 44 -50.20 44.40 -15.70
C ASN A 44 -49.41 44.69 -14.40
N ASN A 45 -49.01 45.95 -14.24
CA ASN A 45 -48.08 46.40 -13.19
C ASN A 45 -46.79 45.56 -13.19
N MET A 46 -46.54 44.83 -12.10
CA MET A 46 -45.37 43.96 -11.91
C MET A 46 -45.53 42.59 -12.58
N ILE A 47 -46.72 42.23 -13.06
CA ILE A 47 -46.97 40.95 -13.73
C ILE A 47 -47.15 41.21 -15.23
N TRP A 48 -46.31 40.62 -16.06
CA TRP A 48 -46.41 40.69 -17.51
C TRP A 48 -46.98 39.36 -18.01
N GLU A 49 -48.27 39.40 -18.33
CA GLU A 49 -49.00 38.22 -18.80
C GLU A 49 -48.62 37.93 -20.26
N ILE A 50 -48.16 36.71 -20.50
CA ILE A 50 -47.77 36.21 -21.81
C ILE A 50 -48.86 35.26 -22.28
N THR A 51 -49.58 35.68 -23.33
CA THR A 51 -50.72 34.96 -23.90
C THR A 51 -50.55 34.78 -25.41
N ALA A 52 -51.59 34.26 -26.08
CA ALA A 52 -51.55 33.87 -27.49
C ALA A 52 -50.47 32.81 -27.76
N GLY A 53 -49.61 32.99 -28.77
CA GLY A 53 -48.65 31.96 -29.18
C GLY A 53 -49.26 30.89 -30.09
N THR A 54 -48.38 30.05 -30.67
CA THR A 54 -48.77 29.01 -31.61
C THR A 54 -48.89 27.69 -30.89
N VAL A 55 -50.03 27.02 -31.00
CA VAL A 55 -50.25 25.67 -30.45
C VAL A 55 -50.05 24.64 -31.56
N ALA A 56 -49.21 23.64 -31.32
CA ALA A 56 -49.10 22.47 -32.19
C ALA A 56 -48.99 21.20 -31.33
N GLY A 57 -49.99 20.31 -31.44
CA GLY A 57 -50.10 19.12 -30.59
C GLY A 57 -50.24 19.49 -29.10
N ASN A 58 -49.35 18.94 -28.28
CA ASN A 58 -49.23 19.20 -26.84
C ASN A 58 -48.22 20.32 -26.50
N ASN A 59 -47.79 21.12 -27.48
CA ASN A 59 -46.80 22.18 -27.30
C ASN A 59 -47.39 23.57 -27.58
N LEU A 60 -47.04 24.55 -26.74
CA LEU A 60 -47.32 25.97 -26.92
C LEU A 60 -46.02 26.72 -27.18
N PHE A 61 -45.90 27.38 -28.33
CA PHE A 61 -44.70 28.08 -28.76
C PHE A 61 -44.84 29.59 -28.57
N HIS A 62 -43.83 30.19 -27.94
CA HIS A 62 -43.64 31.63 -27.81
C HIS A 62 -42.30 32.07 -28.39
N SER A 63 -42.27 33.26 -28.98
CA SER A 63 -41.08 33.80 -29.67
C SER A 63 -40.95 35.29 -29.40
N PHE A 64 -39.74 35.68 -29.00
CA PHE A 64 -39.42 37.04 -28.59
C PHE A 64 -38.16 37.54 -29.28
N LYS A 65 -38.16 38.81 -29.68
CA LYS A 65 -36.94 39.50 -30.11
C LYS A 65 -36.03 39.80 -28.92
N GLN A 66 -36.60 40.15 -27.77
CA GLN A 66 -35.89 40.41 -26.52
C GLN A 66 -36.67 39.80 -25.35
N PHE A 67 -35.98 39.20 -24.39
CA PHE A 67 -36.61 38.58 -23.22
C PHE A 67 -35.71 38.72 -22.00
N SER A 68 -36.02 39.69 -21.14
CA SER A 68 -35.42 39.88 -19.82
C SER A 68 -36.53 40.22 -18.82
N VAL A 69 -36.36 39.77 -17.58
CA VAL A 69 -37.33 39.96 -16.49
C VAL A 69 -36.64 40.74 -15.37
N PRO A 70 -36.93 42.04 -15.20
CA PRO A 70 -36.29 42.85 -14.17
C PRO A 70 -36.74 42.44 -12.77
N GLU A 71 -36.04 42.94 -11.75
CA GLU A 71 -36.39 42.69 -10.35
C GLU A 71 -37.84 43.07 -10.06
N MET A 72 -38.45 42.32 -9.13
CA MET A 72 -39.86 42.45 -8.73
C MET A 72 -40.89 42.18 -9.84
N HIS A 73 -40.49 41.98 -11.08
CA HIS A 73 -41.40 41.66 -12.17
C HIS A 73 -41.59 40.14 -12.31
N THR A 74 -42.73 39.74 -12.86
CA THR A 74 -43.07 38.35 -13.17
C THR A 74 -43.43 38.23 -14.64
N ALA A 75 -42.75 37.34 -15.37
CA ALA A 75 -43.22 36.89 -16.68
C ALA A 75 -44.14 35.68 -16.47
N ASP A 76 -45.45 35.86 -16.67
CA ASP A 76 -46.46 34.83 -16.41
C ASP A 76 -46.99 34.24 -17.72
N PHE A 77 -46.54 33.03 -18.07
CA PHE A 77 -47.00 32.31 -19.25
C PHE A 77 -48.35 31.65 -18.97
N ILE A 78 -49.41 32.15 -19.60
CA ILE A 78 -50.78 31.68 -19.39
C ILE A 78 -51.07 30.49 -20.31
N ASN A 79 -51.14 29.29 -19.75
CA ASN A 79 -51.48 28.08 -20.49
C ASN A 79 -53.01 28.01 -20.78
N PRO A 80 -53.43 28.01 -22.06
CA PRO A 80 -54.84 28.03 -22.42
C PRO A 80 -55.52 26.65 -22.35
N SER A 81 -54.78 25.54 -22.20
CA SER A 81 -55.37 24.20 -22.27
C SER A 81 -54.62 23.16 -21.44
N ALA A 82 -55.37 22.24 -20.83
CA ALA A 82 -54.83 21.09 -20.08
C ALA A 82 -54.03 20.10 -20.94
N ASN A 83 -54.21 20.11 -22.27
CA ASN A 83 -53.51 19.21 -23.19
C ASN A 83 -52.07 19.66 -23.48
N ILE A 84 -51.71 20.89 -23.12
CA ILE A 84 -50.34 21.41 -23.30
C ILE A 84 -49.45 20.83 -22.22
N GLN A 85 -48.40 20.13 -22.65
CA GLN A 85 -47.36 19.56 -21.80
C GLN A 85 -46.12 20.44 -21.77
N ASN A 86 -45.80 21.17 -22.84
CA ASN A 86 -44.61 22.00 -22.92
C ASN A 86 -44.93 23.41 -23.44
N ILE A 87 -44.45 24.43 -22.73
CA ILE A 87 -44.35 25.81 -23.20
C ILE A 87 -42.92 26.03 -23.66
N LEU A 88 -42.74 26.30 -24.95
CA LEU A 88 -41.42 26.50 -25.57
C LEU A 88 -41.22 27.96 -25.96
N VAL A 89 -40.21 28.58 -25.35
CA VAL A 89 -39.87 29.99 -25.52
C VAL A 89 -38.53 30.09 -26.23
N ARG A 90 -38.47 30.83 -27.34
CA ARG A 90 -37.21 31.20 -28.01
C ARG A 90 -36.97 32.70 -28.02
N VAL A 91 -35.71 33.09 -27.94
CA VAL A 91 -35.24 34.47 -28.14
C VAL A 91 -34.48 34.57 -29.46
N THR A 92 -35.00 35.35 -30.40
CA THR A 92 -34.49 35.46 -31.79
C THR A 92 -33.57 36.66 -32.01
N GLY A 93 -33.56 37.65 -31.10
CA GLY A 93 -32.64 38.77 -31.15
C GLY A 93 -31.24 38.42 -30.64
N GLY A 94 -30.32 39.41 -30.70
CA GLY A 94 -28.91 39.23 -30.31
C GLY A 94 -28.60 39.54 -28.83
N SER A 95 -29.61 39.68 -27.97
CA SER A 95 -29.43 40.06 -26.57
C SER A 95 -29.52 38.84 -25.64
N ARG A 96 -28.65 38.81 -24.62
CA ARG A 96 -28.73 37.89 -23.48
C ARG A 96 -30.06 38.08 -22.73
N SER A 97 -30.58 37.00 -22.14
CA SER A 97 -31.72 37.09 -21.21
C SER A 97 -31.24 37.33 -19.78
N ASP A 98 -31.58 38.49 -19.22
CA ASP A 98 -31.33 38.84 -17.82
C ASP A 98 -32.60 38.59 -17.01
N ILE A 99 -32.60 37.52 -16.21
CA ILE A 99 -33.73 37.10 -15.38
C ILE A 99 -33.39 37.46 -13.94
N PHE A 100 -33.93 38.58 -13.46
CA PHE A 100 -33.80 39.07 -12.10
C PHE A 100 -35.12 39.01 -11.31
N GLY A 101 -36.23 38.74 -11.99
CA GLY A 101 -37.56 38.51 -11.40
C GLY A 101 -38.04 37.07 -11.55
N THR A 102 -39.35 36.87 -11.55
CA THR A 102 -39.98 35.55 -11.50
C THR A 102 -40.38 35.06 -12.90
N LEU A 103 -40.04 33.81 -13.22
CA LEU A 103 -40.66 33.08 -14.34
C LEU A 103 -41.80 32.23 -13.80
N LYS A 104 -43.02 32.43 -14.32
CA LYS A 104 -44.22 31.76 -13.84
C LYS A 104 -45.00 31.12 -14.98
N THR A 105 -45.64 29.99 -14.71
CA THR A 105 -46.66 29.41 -15.58
C THR A 105 -47.99 29.36 -14.83
N SER A 106 -49.05 29.90 -15.42
CA SER A 106 -50.40 29.89 -14.85
C SER A 106 -51.43 29.36 -15.86
N GLY A 107 -52.70 29.29 -15.46
CA GLY A 107 -53.79 28.79 -16.31
C GLY A 107 -54.18 27.35 -15.96
N VAL A 108 -54.39 26.52 -16.98
CA VAL A 108 -54.86 25.13 -16.80
C VAL A 108 -53.68 24.15 -16.92
N GLY A 109 -53.64 23.10 -16.08
CA GLY A 109 -52.58 22.08 -16.14
C GLY A 109 -51.23 22.54 -15.57
N SER A 110 -50.19 21.72 -15.76
CA SER A 110 -48.84 21.93 -15.19
C SER A 110 -47.75 21.72 -16.25
N PRO A 111 -47.64 22.60 -17.25
CA PRO A 111 -46.71 22.41 -18.35
C PRO A 111 -45.26 22.63 -17.91
N ASN A 112 -44.34 21.97 -18.61
CA ASN A 112 -42.92 22.27 -18.59
C ASN A 112 -42.66 23.63 -19.25
N LEU A 113 -41.65 24.37 -18.80
CA LEU A 113 -41.21 25.62 -19.40
C LEU A 113 -39.79 25.48 -19.97
N PHE A 114 -39.64 25.66 -21.27
CA PHE A 114 -38.37 25.68 -21.99
C PHE A 114 -38.02 27.11 -22.38
N LEU A 115 -36.85 27.61 -21.97
CA LEU A 115 -36.30 28.90 -22.35
C LEU A 115 -35.02 28.73 -23.15
N LEU A 116 -35.08 29.08 -24.44
CA LEU A 116 -34.00 28.97 -25.41
C LEU A 116 -33.46 30.37 -25.77
N ASN A 117 -32.21 30.67 -25.42
CA ASN A 117 -31.52 31.88 -25.88
C ASN A 117 -30.04 31.62 -26.20
N PRO A 118 -29.65 31.56 -27.49
CA PRO A 118 -28.26 31.34 -27.91
C PRO A 118 -27.26 32.40 -27.44
N ASN A 119 -27.73 33.59 -27.03
CA ASN A 119 -26.86 34.67 -26.55
C ASN A 119 -26.58 34.60 -25.04
N GLY A 120 -27.10 33.59 -24.35
CA GLY A 120 -26.88 33.35 -22.93
C GLY A 120 -28.08 33.71 -22.05
N ILE A 121 -28.02 33.24 -20.81
CA ILE A 121 -29.04 33.45 -19.78
C ILE A 121 -28.34 33.75 -18.45
N LEU A 122 -28.72 34.84 -17.79
CA LEU A 122 -28.25 35.20 -16.45
C LEU A 122 -29.43 35.21 -15.48
N PHE A 123 -29.37 34.37 -14.45
CA PHE A 123 -30.23 34.45 -13.27
C PHE A 123 -29.52 35.28 -12.20
N GLY A 124 -30.09 36.43 -11.86
CA GLY A 124 -29.58 37.29 -10.79
C GLY A 124 -30.19 36.95 -9.42
N PRO A 125 -29.71 37.57 -8.33
CA PRO A 125 -29.97 37.12 -6.96
C PRO A 125 -31.45 36.98 -6.56
N ASN A 126 -32.32 37.79 -7.17
CA ASN A 126 -33.75 37.83 -6.88
C ASN A 126 -34.60 37.00 -7.85
N ALA A 127 -33.98 36.29 -8.79
CA ALA A 127 -34.71 35.48 -9.74
C ALA A 127 -35.44 34.32 -9.04
N SER A 128 -36.59 33.92 -9.56
CA SER A 128 -37.29 32.75 -9.02
C SER A 128 -38.09 32.02 -10.08
N LEU A 129 -38.36 30.75 -9.82
CA LEU A 129 -39.15 29.88 -10.68
C LEU A 129 -40.45 29.52 -9.96
N ASN A 130 -41.58 29.76 -10.61
CA ASN A 130 -42.90 29.28 -10.22
C ASN A 130 -43.54 28.57 -11.42
N VAL A 131 -42.92 27.45 -11.80
CA VAL A 131 -43.28 26.66 -12.99
C VAL A 131 -44.04 25.42 -12.55
N GLY A 132 -45.15 25.10 -13.22
CA GLY A 132 -46.02 23.98 -12.87
C GLY A 132 -45.37 22.61 -13.09
N GLY A 133 -44.57 22.46 -14.16
CA GLY A 133 -43.80 21.26 -14.47
C GLY A 133 -42.28 21.45 -14.33
N SER A 134 -41.52 20.80 -15.21
CA SER A 134 -40.06 20.91 -15.29
C SER A 134 -39.62 22.22 -15.94
N PHE A 135 -38.43 22.70 -15.57
CA PHE A 135 -37.82 23.88 -16.15
C PHE A 135 -36.54 23.52 -16.92
N VAL A 136 -36.45 24.04 -18.15
CA VAL A 136 -35.31 23.85 -19.04
C VAL A 136 -34.82 25.22 -19.50
N ALA A 137 -33.57 25.55 -19.21
CA ALA A 137 -32.90 26.72 -19.77
C ALA A 137 -31.74 26.25 -20.66
N THR A 138 -31.66 26.77 -21.89
CA THR A 138 -30.60 26.38 -22.81
C THR A 138 -30.12 27.51 -23.73
N THR A 139 -28.83 27.46 -24.08
CA THR A 139 -28.23 28.34 -25.11
C THR A 139 -28.07 27.64 -26.46
N ALA A 140 -28.76 26.51 -26.67
CA ALA A 140 -28.81 25.86 -27.98
C ALA A 140 -29.41 26.80 -29.04
N ASN A 141 -29.12 26.53 -30.31
CA ASN A 141 -29.64 27.29 -31.45
C ASN A 141 -31.06 26.84 -31.85
N ALA A 142 -31.41 25.59 -31.56
CA ALA A 142 -32.72 25.03 -31.84
C ALA A 142 -33.05 23.85 -30.94
N ILE A 143 -34.35 23.58 -30.82
CA ILE A 143 -34.90 22.36 -30.24
C ILE A 143 -35.44 21.49 -31.38
N ALA A 144 -35.05 20.22 -31.44
CA ALA A 144 -35.54 19.24 -32.41
C ALA A 144 -36.71 18.43 -31.87
N PHE A 145 -37.49 17.89 -32.80
CA PHE A 145 -38.68 17.07 -32.56
C PHE A 145 -38.64 15.78 -33.40
N GLY A 146 -37.66 14.93 -33.12
CA GLY A 146 -37.35 13.75 -33.94
C GLY A 146 -37.00 14.12 -35.39
N ASN A 147 -37.50 13.35 -36.35
CA ASN A 147 -37.31 13.61 -37.78
C ASN A 147 -38.27 14.67 -38.34
N GLN A 148 -39.10 15.28 -37.48
CA GLN A 148 -40.22 16.08 -37.92
C GLN A 148 -39.84 17.56 -38.15
N GLY A 149 -38.94 18.15 -37.35
CA GLY A 149 -38.51 19.52 -37.58
C GLY A 149 -37.80 20.16 -36.38
N PHE A 150 -37.58 21.47 -36.47
CA PHE A 150 -36.81 22.25 -35.47
C PHE A 150 -37.53 23.54 -35.10
N PHE A 151 -37.53 23.87 -33.81
CA PHE A 151 -37.86 25.20 -33.30
C PHE A 151 -36.57 25.98 -33.03
N SER A 152 -36.19 26.83 -33.99
CA SER A 152 -34.88 27.50 -33.98
C SER A 152 -34.95 28.97 -33.56
N ALA A 153 -34.04 29.38 -32.68
CA ALA A 153 -33.78 30.78 -32.34
C ALA A 153 -32.94 31.49 -33.41
N SER A 154 -32.03 30.77 -34.08
CA SER A 154 -31.11 31.32 -35.08
C SER A 154 -31.66 31.33 -36.51
N VAL A 155 -32.60 30.43 -36.85
CA VAL A 155 -33.29 30.39 -38.15
C VAL A 155 -34.81 30.41 -37.91
N PRO A 156 -35.38 31.53 -37.46
CA PRO A 156 -36.73 31.55 -36.90
C PRO A 156 -37.86 31.42 -37.93
N ASN A 157 -37.59 31.68 -39.22
CA ASN A 157 -38.57 31.67 -40.30
C ASN A 157 -38.80 30.29 -40.94
N ASN A 158 -38.24 29.20 -40.38
CA ASN A 158 -38.47 27.85 -40.87
C ASN A 158 -39.80 27.29 -40.31
N PRO A 159 -40.80 26.93 -41.14
CA PRO A 159 -42.20 26.81 -40.71
C PRO A 159 -42.63 25.44 -40.13
N ALA A 160 -41.74 24.44 -40.02
CA ALA A 160 -42.12 23.09 -39.59
C ALA A 160 -42.30 22.98 -38.06
N LEU A 161 -43.37 23.58 -37.52
CA LEU A 161 -43.84 23.37 -36.14
C LEU A 161 -44.75 22.14 -36.10
N LEU A 162 -44.40 21.13 -35.31
CA LEU A 162 -45.04 19.80 -35.37
C LEU A 162 -45.43 19.24 -33.99
N THR A 163 -46.22 18.16 -34.02
CA THR A 163 -47.05 17.66 -32.91
C THR A 163 -46.34 16.66 -31.97
N VAL A 164 -45.01 16.68 -31.90
CA VAL A 164 -44.19 15.71 -31.15
C VAL A 164 -43.50 16.36 -29.96
N ASN A 165 -43.02 15.56 -29.01
CA ASN A 165 -42.27 16.07 -27.86
C ASN A 165 -40.85 16.52 -28.25
N PRO A 166 -40.28 17.51 -27.55
CA PRO A 166 -38.86 17.89 -27.69
C PRO A 166 -37.96 16.67 -27.50
N SER A 167 -37.02 16.46 -28.42
CA SER A 167 -36.16 15.27 -28.42
C SER A 167 -34.67 15.56 -28.43
N ALA A 168 -34.23 16.77 -28.78
CA ALA A 168 -32.82 17.14 -28.75
C ALA A 168 -32.59 18.66 -28.81
N PHE A 169 -31.39 19.08 -28.45
CA PHE A 169 -30.88 20.44 -28.55
C PHE A 169 -29.75 20.52 -29.57
N LEU A 170 -29.83 21.48 -30.50
CA LEU A 170 -28.86 21.65 -31.58
C LEU A 170 -27.96 22.84 -31.30
N PHE A 171 -26.66 22.61 -31.37
CA PHE A 171 -25.61 23.60 -31.21
C PHE A 171 -24.86 23.76 -32.52
N ASN A 172 -24.75 24.99 -33.04
CA ASN A 172 -23.90 25.34 -34.19
C ASN A 172 -22.57 26.01 -33.76
N GLN A 173 -22.49 26.43 -32.49
CA GLN A 173 -21.33 26.95 -31.76
C GLN A 173 -20.47 27.99 -32.46
N ILE A 174 -21.10 29.01 -33.03
CA ILE A 174 -20.41 30.26 -33.41
C ILE A 174 -20.04 31.07 -32.14
N TYR A 175 -20.86 30.99 -31.08
CA TYR A 175 -20.67 31.67 -29.80
C TYR A 175 -20.91 30.72 -28.62
N ASN A 176 -19.91 30.57 -27.74
CA ASN A 176 -19.96 29.73 -26.54
C ASN A 176 -20.64 30.49 -25.37
N SER A 177 -21.93 30.77 -25.52
CA SER A 177 -22.69 31.59 -24.57
C SER A 177 -22.96 30.85 -23.25
N SER A 178 -22.94 31.58 -22.14
CA SER A 178 -23.07 31.01 -20.80
C SER A 178 -24.51 31.02 -20.26
N ILE A 179 -24.83 30.04 -19.42
CA ILE A 179 -25.89 30.12 -18.42
C ILE A 179 -25.24 30.38 -17.07
N THR A 180 -25.64 31.44 -16.38
CA THR A 180 -25.10 31.79 -15.07
C THR A 180 -26.22 31.91 -14.04
N ASN A 181 -26.05 31.31 -12.86
CA ASN A 181 -26.88 31.49 -11.68
C ASN A 181 -26.06 32.19 -10.58
N GLN A 182 -26.44 33.40 -10.18
CA GLN A 182 -25.70 34.23 -9.22
C GLN A 182 -26.50 34.45 -7.95
N TYR A 183 -26.12 33.78 -6.86
CA TYR A 183 -26.71 33.91 -5.52
C TYR A 183 -28.21 33.60 -5.43
N THR A 184 -28.78 32.96 -6.46
CA THR A 184 -30.22 32.68 -6.55
C THR A 184 -30.56 31.25 -6.17
N ASN A 185 -31.73 31.06 -5.55
CA ASN A 185 -32.36 29.75 -5.45
C ASN A 185 -33.26 29.46 -6.67
N LEU A 186 -32.83 28.54 -7.53
CA LEU A 186 -33.65 28.00 -8.62
C LEU A 186 -34.26 26.68 -8.15
N SER A 187 -35.57 26.70 -7.91
CA SER A 187 -36.32 25.53 -7.44
C SER A 187 -37.49 25.19 -8.34
N VAL A 188 -37.71 23.91 -8.60
CA VAL A 188 -38.93 23.38 -9.22
C VAL A 188 -39.75 22.59 -8.21
N HIS A 189 -40.99 22.23 -8.57
CA HIS A 189 -41.86 21.41 -7.73
C HIS A 189 -41.34 19.97 -7.59
N ASN A 190 -41.86 19.25 -6.59
CA ASN A 190 -41.46 17.88 -6.29
C ASN A 190 -41.66 16.95 -7.52
N GLY A 191 -40.67 16.13 -7.82
CA GLY A 191 -40.70 15.19 -8.95
C GLY A 191 -40.43 15.81 -10.33
N GLN A 192 -40.21 17.14 -10.41
CA GLN A 192 -39.96 17.84 -11.68
C GLN A 192 -38.47 18.04 -11.93
N SER A 193 -38.04 18.16 -13.19
CA SER A 193 -36.63 18.38 -13.55
C SER A 193 -36.24 19.86 -13.62
N LEU A 194 -35.00 20.14 -13.23
CA LEU A 194 -34.31 21.41 -13.43
C LEU A 194 -33.08 21.17 -14.32
N LEU A 195 -33.16 21.61 -15.57
CA LEU A 195 -32.15 21.35 -16.59
C LEU A 195 -31.53 22.67 -17.09
N LEU A 196 -30.20 22.79 -16.97
CA LEU A 196 -29.42 23.90 -17.50
C LEU A 196 -28.42 23.36 -18.52
N LEU A 197 -28.59 23.72 -19.79
CA LEU A 197 -27.75 23.24 -20.89
C LEU A 197 -27.18 24.42 -21.71
N GLY A 198 -25.94 24.79 -21.43
CA GLY A 198 -25.30 25.97 -22.00
C GLY A 198 -24.05 25.68 -22.81
N GLY A 199 -23.43 26.74 -23.31
CA GLY A 199 -22.04 26.70 -23.75
C GLY A 199 -21.09 26.47 -22.57
N LYS A 200 -21.20 27.37 -21.59
CA LYS A 200 -20.66 27.25 -20.23
C LYS A 200 -21.79 27.32 -19.22
N VAL A 201 -21.74 26.55 -18.13
CA VAL A 201 -22.70 26.66 -17.02
C VAL A 201 -21.97 27.04 -15.74
N SER A 202 -22.38 28.14 -15.11
CA SER A 202 -21.75 28.65 -13.88
C SER A 202 -22.79 28.90 -12.80
N ILE A 203 -22.65 28.23 -11.67
CA ILE A 203 -23.44 28.46 -10.46
C ILE A 203 -22.50 29.07 -9.43
N ASP A 204 -22.73 30.32 -9.04
CA ASP A 204 -21.90 31.07 -8.11
C ASP A 204 -22.77 31.62 -6.98
N GLY A 205 -22.65 31.03 -5.78
CA GLY A 205 -23.52 31.33 -4.64
C GLY A 205 -24.96 30.82 -4.76
N GLY A 206 -25.33 30.25 -5.91
CA GLY A 206 -26.68 29.81 -6.20
C GLY A 206 -27.04 28.44 -5.62
N ASN A 207 -28.32 28.23 -5.34
CA ASN A 207 -28.89 26.96 -4.90
C ASN A 207 -29.78 26.38 -6.00
N LEU A 208 -29.58 25.11 -6.32
CA LEU A 208 -30.41 24.35 -7.25
C LEU A 208 -31.23 23.32 -6.47
N SER A 209 -32.55 23.33 -6.65
CA SER A 209 -33.46 22.48 -5.87
C SER A 209 -34.48 21.78 -6.78
N SER A 210 -34.49 20.46 -6.74
CA SER A 210 -35.47 19.61 -7.43
C SER A 210 -35.78 18.39 -6.54
N PRO A 211 -36.54 18.59 -5.45
CA PRO A 211 -36.82 17.50 -4.52
C PRO A 211 -37.52 16.35 -5.26
N GLY A 212 -37.00 15.12 -5.18
CA GLY A 212 -37.62 13.94 -5.80
C GLY A 212 -37.58 13.91 -7.33
N GLY A 213 -37.03 14.95 -7.95
CA GLY A 213 -36.92 15.08 -9.40
C GLY A 213 -35.49 14.85 -9.88
N ARG A 214 -35.08 15.68 -10.83
CA ARG A 214 -33.75 15.60 -11.44
C ARG A 214 -33.12 16.98 -11.61
N ILE A 215 -31.86 17.11 -11.21
CA ILE A 215 -31.00 18.22 -11.63
C ILE A 215 -30.09 17.72 -12.76
N GLU A 216 -30.10 18.41 -13.88
CA GLU A 216 -29.30 18.06 -15.05
C GLU A 216 -28.51 19.28 -15.53
N LEU A 217 -27.19 19.23 -15.40
CA LEU A 217 -26.29 20.30 -15.84
C LEU A 217 -25.45 19.80 -17.01
N GLY A 218 -25.49 20.56 -18.10
CA GLY A 218 -24.81 20.20 -19.34
C GLY A 218 -24.11 21.38 -19.97
N ALA A 219 -22.92 21.12 -20.52
CA ALA A 219 -22.16 22.12 -21.25
C ALA A 219 -21.63 21.56 -22.57
N VAL A 220 -21.77 22.33 -23.64
CA VAL A 220 -21.32 21.98 -24.99
C VAL A 220 -20.39 23.10 -25.47
N ALA A 221 -19.27 22.80 -26.12
CA ALA A 221 -18.34 23.82 -26.66
C ALA A 221 -18.08 23.68 -28.17
N GLY A 222 -18.62 22.65 -28.83
CA GLY A 222 -18.51 22.45 -30.27
C GLY A 222 -19.85 22.14 -30.91
N GLU A 223 -19.90 22.20 -32.24
CA GLU A 223 -21.09 21.87 -33.02
C GLU A 223 -21.55 20.43 -32.73
N GLY A 224 -22.87 20.27 -32.58
CA GLY A 224 -23.47 18.95 -32.43
C GLY A 224 -24.83 18.98 -31.76
N THR A 225 -25.34 17.77 -31.50
CA THR A 225 -26.68 17.55 -30.99
C THR A 225 -26.60 16.85 -29.64
N VAL A 226 -27.29 17.37 -28.63
CA VAL A 226 -27.49 16.71 -27.33
C VAL A 226 -28.92 16.18 -27.30
N GLU A 227 -29.08 14.88 -27.10
CA GLU A 227 -30.39 14.26 -27.04
C GLU A 227 -31.08 14.60 -25.70
N LEU A 228 -32.38 14.84 -25.77
CA LEU A 228 -33.26 15.04 -24.63
C LEU A 228 -34.20 13.86 -24.53
N ASN A 229 -34.09 13.14 -23.42
CA ASN A 229 -34.88 11.97 -23.14
C ASN A 229 -35.81 12.21 -21.95
N THR A 230 -36.89 11.44 -21.89
CA THR A 230 -37.90 11.56 -20.84
C THR A 230 -38.19 10.20 -20.21
N ASN A 231 -38.18 10.11 -18.88
CA ASN A 231 -38.59 8.92 -18.14
C ASN A 231 -39.42 9.34 -16.92
N ASN A 232 -40.67 8.87 -16.82
CA ASN A 232 -41.56 9.17 -15.68
C ASN A 232 -41.58 10.66 -15.29
N GLN A 233 -41.75 11.56 -16.26
CA GLN A 233 -41.71 13.03 -16.13
C GLN A 233 -40.32 13.66 -15.90
N ASN A 234 -39.27 12.89 -15.63
CA ASN A 234 -37.90 13.41 -15.55
C ASN A 234 -37.27 13.59 -16.93
N LEU A 235 -36.65 14.76 -17.13
CA LEU A 235 -35.91 15.15 -18.33
C LEU A 235 -34.42 14.88 -18.13
N TYR A 236 -33.77 14.21 -19.08
CA TYR A 236 -32.34 13.91 -18.99
C TYR A 236 -31.63 14.02 -20.34
N LEU A 237 -30.32 14.25 -20.28
CA LEU A 237 -29.49 14.46 -21.45
C LEU A 237 -28.72 13.19 -21.83
N SER A 238 -28.46 13.03 -23.12
CA SER A 238 -27.53 12.03 -23.63
C SER A 238 -26.58 12.67 -24.65
N TYR A 239 -25.29 12.38 -24.48
CA TYR A 239 -24.21 13.01 -25.23
C TYR A 239 -23.60 11.99 -26.20
N PRO A 240 -23.41 12.33 -27.48
CA PRO A 240 -22.56 11.57 -28.38
C PRO A 240 -21.11 11.52 -27.89
N ASP A 241 -20.40 10.42 -28.13
CA ASP A 241 -19.01 10.22 -27.68
C ASP A 241 -18.05 11.32 -28.19
N ASN A 242 -18.25 11.79 -29.41
CA ASN A 242 -17.39 12.76 -30.08
C ASN A 242 -17.80 14.23 -29.85
N LEU A 243 -18.83 14.48 -29.04
CA LEU A 243 -19.29 15.85 -28.81
C LEU A 243 -18.32 16.60 -27.89
N ILE A 244 -17.79 17.73 -28.36
CA ILE A 244 -16.94 18.61 -27.56
C ILE A 244 -17.80 19.28 -26.49
N ARG A 245 -17.56 18.92 -25.23
CA ARG A 245 -18.25 19.46 -24.07
C ARG A 245 -17.64 20.80 -23.64
N GLY A 246 -18.44 21.63 -22.98
CA GLY A 246 -18.00 22.89 -22.36
C GLY A 246 -17.76 22.74 -20.86
N ASP A 247 -17.31 23.80 -20.21
CA ASP A 247 -16.97 23.76 -18.78
C ASP A 247 -18.16 24.06 -17.88
N ILE A 248 -18.17 23.45 -16.69
CA ILE A 248 -19.16 23.69 -15.63
C ILE A 248 -18.44 24.06 -14.32
N SER A 249 -18.94 25.08 -13.64
CA SER A 249 -18.47 25.46 -12.30
C SER A 249 -19.64 25.61 -11.32
N ILE A 250 -19.50 25.05 -10.12
CA ILE A 250 -20.39 25.24 -8.97
C ILE A 250 -19.55 25.72 -7.80
N LEU A 251 -19.73 26.98 -7.42
CA LEU A 251 -18.93 27.65 -6.41
C LEU A 251 -19.85 28.21 -5.34
N ASN A 252 -19.52 28.00 -4.05
CA ASN A 252 -20.24 28.58 -2.91
C ASN A 252 -21.76 28.27 -2.89
N GLY A 253 -22.18 27.15 -3.46
CA GLY A 253 -23.59 26.87 -3.74
C GLY A 253 -24.07 25.52 -3.21
N SER A 254 -25.27 25.13 -3.64
CA SER A 254 -25.77 23.78 -3.41
C SER A 254 -26.58 23.24 -4.58
N ALA A 255 -26.60 21.91 -4.71
CA ALA A 255 -27.50 21.20 -5.60
C ALA A 255 -28.18 20.07 -4.84
N ASN A 256 -29.51 20.16 -4.66
CA ASN A 256 -30.27 19.30 -3.78
C ASN A 256 -31.45 18.64 -4.50
N VAL A 257 -31.43 17.31 -4.53
CA VAL A 257 -32.51 16.47 -5.08
C VAL A 257 -33.13 15.55 -4.04
N ARG A 258 -32.63 15.59 -2.81
CA ARG A 258 -33.08 14.73 -1.71
C ARG A 258 -34.54 15.01 -1.39
N SER A 259 -35.33 13.95 -1.33
CA SER A 259 -36.73 13.98 -0.88
C SER A 259 -37.15 12.60 -0.39
N ASN A 260 -38.44 12.43 -0.10
CA ASN A 260 -38.96 11.13 0.24
C ASN A 260 -38.95 10.14 -0.93
N GLY A 261 -39.23 10.58 -2.16
CA GLY A 261 -39.20 9.72 -3.34
C GLY A 261 -37.79 9.47 -3.90
N GLY A 262 -36.80 10.24 -3.44
CA GLY A 262 -35.44 10.23 -3.97
C GLY A 262 -35.34 10.95 -5.31
N GLY A 263 -34.21 11.60 -5.56
CA GLY A 263 -33.95 12.32 -6.81
C GLY A 263 -32.61 11.91 -7.42
N SER A 264 -32.35 12.39 -8.64
CA SER A 264 -31.11 12.11 -9.37
C SER A 264 -30.41 13.41 -9.78
N LEU A 265 -29.08 13.39 -9.85
CA LEU A 265 -28.29 14.52 -10.31
C LEU A 265 -27.26 14.07 -11.33
N SER A 266 -27.15 14.80 -12.44
CA SER A 266 -26.20 14.50 -13.51
C SER A 266 -25.53 15.78 -13.98
N ILE A 267 -24.19 15.74 -14.09
CA ILE A 267 -23.36 16.83 -14.61
C ILE A 267 -22.50 16.28 -15.75
N ASN A 268 -22.62 16.87 -16.94
CA ASN A 268 -21.86 16.50 -18.13
C ASN A 268 -21.05 17.71 -18.63
N ALA A 269 -19.72 17.63 -18.51
CA ALA A 269 -18.81 18.74 -18.82
C ALA A 269 -17.53 18.29 -19.56
N HIS A 270 -16.73 19.26 -20.01
CA HIS A 270 -15.33 19.05 -20.33
C HIS A 270 -14.49 19.16 -19.07
N ASN A 271 -14.47 20.31 -18.39
CA ASN A 271 -13.98 20.42 -17.03
C ASN A 271 -15.10 20.76 -16.05
N LEU A 272 -15.05 20.16 -14.87
CA LEU A 272 -15.97 20.40 -13.77
C LEU A 272 -15.18 20.91 -12.56
N SER A 273 -15.55 22.10 -12.07
CA SER A 273 -15.02 22.66 -10.82
C SER A 273 -16.14 22.78 -9.79
N ILE A 274 -15.97 22.14 -8.64
CA ILE A 274 -16.89 22.22 -7.50
C ILE A 274 -16.09 22.74 -6.31
N SER A 275 -16.47 23.89 -5.76
CA SER A 275 -15.76 24.47 -4.61
C SER A 275 -16.72 25.00 -3.56
N ASN A 276 -16.43 24.76 -2.27
CA ASN A 276 -17.25 25.22 -1.15
C ASN A 276 -18.75 24.95 -1.38
N THR A 277 -19.08 23.72 -1.81
CA THR A 277 -20.40 23.37 -2.34
C THR A 277 -20.94 22.09 -1.71
N GLN A 278 -22.26 22.01 -1.58
CA GLN A 278 -22.96 20.81 -1.16
C GLN A 278 -23.78 20.20 -2.30
N ILE A 279 -23.49 18.94 -2.65
CA ILE A 279 -24.31 18.14 -3.56
C ILE A 279 -25.04 17.07 -2.76
N ILE A 280 -26.37 17.09 -2.80
CA ILE A 280 -27.23 16.38 -1.86
C ILE A 280 -28.26 15.54 -2.62
N GLY A 281 -28.05 14.22 -2.62
CA GLY A 281 -29.01 13.20 -3.05
C GLY A 281 -29.42 12.28 -1.88
N GLY A 282 -30.13 11.19 -2.19
CA GLY A 282 -30.58 10.18 -1.22
C GLY A 282 -32.00 10.39 -0.73
N LEU A 283 -32.33 9.79 0.41
CA LEU A 283 -33.71 9.62 0.89
C LEU A 283 -33.96 10.21 2.28
N ILE A 284 -35.19 10.71 2.47
CA ILE A 284 -35.79 11.08 3.76
C ILE A 284 -37.13 10.34 3.88
N GLY A 285 -37.28 9.34 4.75
CA GLY A 285 -38.55 8.60 4.92
C GLY A 285 -38.66 7.30 4.13
N ASN A 286 -39.90 6.79 3.96
CA ASN A 286 -40.20 5.40 3.64
C ASN A 286 -40.56 5.14 2.14
N PHE A 287 -39.59 5.17 1.23
CA PHE A 287 -39.82 4.85 -0.20
C PHE A 287 -38.69 4.02 -0.83
N ASN A 288 -38.95 3.47 -2.02
CA ASN A 288 -38.24 2.29 -2.55
C ASN A 288 -36.85 2.55 -3.17
N GLN A 289 -36.55 3.72 -3.78
CA GLN A 289 -35.27 3.95 -4.49
C GLN A 289 -34.98 5.44 -4.78
N ALA A 290 -33.85 5.99 -4.32
CA ALA A 290 -33.26 7.23 -4.83
C ALA A 290 -32.34 6.98 -6.04
N GLY A 291 -32.19 8.02 -6.87
CA GLY A 291 -31.32 7.97 -8.05
C GLY A 291 -29.85 8.23 -7.75
N ASP A 292 -29.07 8.25 -8.82
CA ASP A 292 -27.62 8.44 -8.78
C ASP A 292 -27.22 9.92 -8.73
N ILE A 293 -26.00 10.16 -8.27
CA ILE A 293 -25.24 11.39 -8.48
C ILE A 293 -24.14 11.07 -9.48
N ILE A 294 -24.23 11.60 -10.70
CA ILE A 294 -23.30 11.33 -11.80
C ILE A 294 -22.52 12.60 -12.12
N LEU A 295 -21.20 12.55 -11.97
CA LEU A 295 -20.27 13.60 -12.35
C LEU A 295 -19.40 13.10 -13.50
N ASN A 296 -19.66 13.56 -14.72
CA ASN A 296 -19.01 13.07 -15.93
C ASN A 296 -18.30 14.21 -16.67
N ALA A 297 -16.97 14.13 -16.74
CA ALA A 297 -16.13 15.09 -17.44
C ALA A 297 -15.25 14.41 -18.48
N THR A 298 -15.08 14.98 -19.67
CA THR A 298 -14.08 14.45 -20.63
C THR A 298 -12.65 14.89 -20.31
N GLY A 299 -12.50 15.97 -19.54
CA GLY A 299 -11.24 16.51 -19.04
C GLY A 299 -11.10 16.26 -17.55
N ARG A 300 -11.06 17.32 -16.74
CA ARG A 300 -10.78 17.24 -15.29
C ARG A 300 -12.03 17.45 -14.44
N ILE A 301 -12.16 16.70 -13.35
CA ILE A 301 -13.03 17.02 -12.21
C ILE A 301 -12.14 17.49 -11.06
N ASN A 302 -12.39 18.70 -10.55
CA ASN A 302 -11.76 19.25 -9.36
C ASN A 302 -12.83 19.56 -8.31
N ILE A 303 -12.74 18.92 -7.15
CA ILE A 303 -13.66 19.11 -6.03
C ILE A 303 -12.84 19.57 -4.82
N THR A 304 -13.14 20.77 -4.33
CA THR A 304 -12.39 21.43 -3.24
C THR A 304 -13.34 21.87 -2.14
N GLU A 305 -12.99 21.62 -0.87
CA GLU A 305 -13.77 22.11 0.29
C GLU A 305 -15.29 21.78 0.20
N SER A 306 -15.64 20.61 -0.34
CA SER A 306 -17.02 20.30 -0.74
C SER A 306 -17.52 18.99 -0.18
N VAL A 307 -18.86 18.88 -0.07
CA VAL A 307 -19.54 17.68 0.44
C VAL A 307 -20.47 17.12 -0.63
N ILE A 308 -20.32 15.84 -0.95
CA ILE A 308 -21.20 15.10 -1.86
C ILE A 308 -21.80 13.92 -1.11
N THR A 309 -23.12 13.85 -1.04
CA THR A 309 -23.81 12.83 -0.25
C THR A 309 -25.00 12.22 -0.99
N ASN A 310 -25.00 10.90 -1.12
CA ASN A 310 -26.15 10.10 -1.57
C ASN A 310 -26.43 9.05 -0.50
N SER A 311 -27.18 9.42 0.53
CA SER A 311 -27.28 8.64 1.79
C SER A 311 -28.71 8.58 2.30
N ILE A 312 -29.01 7.58 3.12
CA ILE A 312 -30.30 7.41 3.81
C ILE A 312 -30.19 8.05 5.19
N ARG A 313 -31.05 9.02 5.55
CA ARG A 313 -30.95 9.70 6.86
C ARG A 313 -31.96 9.24 7.90
N ASN A 314 -33.23 9.09 7.54
CA ASN A 314 -34.31 8.76 8.49
C ASN A 314 -35.27 7.76 7.81
N SER A 315 -35.12 6.47 8.06
CA SER A 315 -36.11 5.46 7.66
C SER A 315 -36.66 4.82 8.94
N LEU A 316 -37.99 4.79 9.10
CA LEU A 316 -38.63 4.08 10.21
C LEU A 316 -38.51 2.57 9.99
N ASP A 317 -38.52 1.78 11.08
CA ASP A 317 -38.13 0.35 11.20
C ASP A 317 -38.69 -0.67 10.17
N TYR A 318 -39.54 -0.29 9.23
CA TYR A 318 -40.28 -1.22 8.36
C TYR A 318 -40.20 -0.96 6.84
N ALA A 319 -39.52 0.09 6.35
CA ALA A 319 -39.37 0.37 4.92
C ALA A 319 -37.90 0.21 4.44
N ILE A 320 -37.65 -0.73 3.52
CA ILE A 320 -36.34 -0.89 2.87
C ILE A 320 -36.18 0.22 1.83
N SER A 321 -35.32 1.18 2.13
CA SER A 321 -34.96 2.29 1.24
C SER A 321 -33.70 1.95 0.45
N ASN A 322 -33.57 2.31 -0.82
CA ASN A 322 -32.33 2.11 -1.57
C ASN A 322 -31.83 3.45 -2.12
N THR A 323 -30.54 3.74 -2.09
CA THR A 323 -29.97 4.91 -2.76
C THR A 323 -29.11 4.49 -3.93
N GLY A 324 -29.10 5.33 -4.96
CA GLY A 324 -28.17 5.19 -6.06
C GLY A 324 -26.72 5.46 -5.68
N ARG A 325 -25.87 5.37 -6.69
CA ARG A 325 -24.42 5.51 -6.64
C ARG A 325 -23.99 6.97 -6.66
N ILE A 326 -22.81 7.25 -6.11
CA ILE A 326 -22.03 8.44 -6.49
C ILE A 326 -20.98 7.98 -7.52
N ASP A 327 -21.12 8.41 -8.77
CA ASP A 327 -20.26 8.00 -9.89
C ASP A 327 -19.50 9.21 -10.42
N ILE A 328 -18.16 9.16 -10.36
CA ILE A 328 -17.26 10.23 -10.77
C ILE A 328 -16.37 9.71 -11.88
N GLN A 329 -16.52 10.26 -13.07
CA GLN A 329 -15.80 9.82 -14.27
C GLN A 329 -15.12 11.00 -14.93
N ALA A 330 -13.80 10.91 -15.09
CA ALA A 330 -13.01 11.96 -15.74
C ALA A 330 -11.75 11.43 -16.38
N ARG A 331 -11.04 12.26 -17.14
CA ARG A 331 -9.63 11.99 -17.44
C ARG A 331 -8.78 12.07 -16.17
N ALA A 332 -8.99 13.12 -15.37
CA ALA A 332 -8.33 13.30 -14.08
C ALA A 332 -9.33 13.73 -13.00
N VAL A 333 -9.28 13.10 -11.83
CA VAL A 333 -10.09 13.44 -10.66
C VAL A 333 -9.18 13.95 -9.55
N LEU A 334 -9.43 15.16 -9.07
CA LEU A 334 -8.73 15.78 -7.95
C LEU A 334 -9.76 16.09 -6.86
N LEU A 335 -9.57 15.50 -5.69
CA LEU A 335 -10.34 15.77 -4.49
C LEU A 335 -9.39 16.40 -3.46
N ASN A 336 -9.73 17.60 -2.99
CA ASN A 336 -8.98 18.29 -1.95
C ASN A 336 -9.93 18.78 -0.86
N ASP A 337 -9.59 18.56 0.41
CA ASP A 337 -10.39 19.02 1.56
C ASP A 337 -11.89 18.65 1.47
N SER A 338 -12.21 17.48 0.91
CA SER A 338 -13.57 17.14 0.48
C SER A 338 -14.09 15.85 1.09
N PHE A 339 -15.41 15.76 1.25
CA PHE A 339 -16.08 14.59 1.80
C PHE A 339 -17.12 14.02 0.83
N ILE A 340 -16.98 12.73 0.48
CA ILE A 340 -17.90 12.01 -0.40
C ILE A 340 -18.46 10.80 0.34
N ARG A 341 -19.78 10.72 0.46
CA ARG A 341 -20.46 9.76 1.34
C ARG A 341 -21.67 9.08 0.70
N SER A 342 -21.70 7.75 0.72
CA SER A 342 -22.84 6.92 0.33
C SER A 342 -23.22 5.91 1.43
N ASP A 343 -23.74 6.43 2.54
CA ASP A 343 -23.96 5.65 3.76
C ASP A 343 -25.44 5.31 4.01
N VAL A 344 -25.66 4.19 4.71
CA VAL A 344 -26.97 3.82 5.27
C VAL A 344 -27.05 4.37 6.69
N GLY A 345 -27.87 5.39 6.91
CA GLY A 345 -27.96 6.07 8.20
C GLY A 345 -26.78 7.01 8.47
N ASN A 346 -26.66 7.44 9.72
CA ASN A 346 -25.52 8.18 10.22
C ASN A 346 -25.28 7.88 11.70
N SER A 347 -24.21 8.44 12.28
CA SER A 347 -23.82 8.22 13.68
C SER A 347 -24.91 8.57 14.71
N PHE A 348 -25.98 9.27 14.31
CA PHE A 348 -27.08 9.71 15.17
C PHE A 348 -28.43 9.10 14.79
N SER A 349 -28.53 8.36 13.67
CA SER A 349 -29.79 7.74 13.24
C SER A 349 -29.55 6.41 12.52
N SER A 350 -30.19 5.35 13.03
CA SER A 350 -30.33 4.08 12.33
C SER A 350 -31.31 4.26 11.17
N ALA A 351 -30.95 3.74 10.00
CA ALA A 351 -31.83 3.69 8.85
C ALA A 351 -31.85 2.29 8.25
N THR A 352 -33.00 1.84 7.76
CA THR A 352 -33.10 0.57 7.04
C THR A 352 -33.02 0.80 5.54
N GLY A 353 -32.04 0.22 4.85
CA GLY A 353 -31.87 0.35 3.42
C GLY A 353 -30.51 -0.04 2.84
N ASN A 354 -30.36 0.06 1.52
CA ASN A 354 -29.10 -0.22 0.82
C ASN A 354 -28.55 1.01 0.08
N THR A 355 -27.24 1.12 -0.08
CA THR A 355 -26.58 2.14 -0.93
C THR A 355 -25.70 1.48 -1.99
N ASP A 356 -25.56 2.11 -3.16
CA ASP A 356 -24.70 1.60 -4.25
C ASP A 356 -23.25 2.10 -4.20
N GLY A 357 -22.86 2.84 -3.15
CA GLY A 357 -21.48 3.20 -2.85
C GLY A 357 -20.91 4.37 -3.67
N VAL A 358 -19.58 4.49 -3.63
CA VAL A 358 -18.81 5.55 -4.29
C VAL A 358 -17.88 4.93 -5.33
N HIS A 359 -18.01 5.36 -6.59
CA HIS A 359 -17.20 4.89 -7.70
C HIS A 359 -16.45 6.06 -8.33
N ILE A 360 -15.14 5.92 -8.49
CA ILE A 360 -14.28 6.89 -9.17
C ILE A 360 -13.56 6.18 -10.29
N LYS A 361 -13.72 6.67 -11.54
CA LYS A 361 -13.04 6.16 -12.72
C LYS A 361 -12.26 7.27 -13.41
N ALA A 362 -10.95 7.10 -13.56
CA ALA A 362 -10.10 8.09 -14.22
C ALA A 362 -8.85 7.50 -14.90
N GLU A 363 -8.08 8.35 -15.57
CA GLU A 363 -6.67 8.02 -15.87
C GLU A 363 -5.84 8.17 -14.60
N SER A 364 -6.01 9.30 -13.89
CA SER A 364 -5.33 9.59 -12.61
C SER A 364 -6.32 10.08 -11.55
N VAL A 365 -6.17 9.60 -10.32
CA VAL A 365 -6.93 10.06 -9.14
C VAL A 365 -5.96 10.62 -8.10
N LEU A 366 -6.20 11.85 -7.65
CA LEU A 366 -5.50 12.49 -6.54
C LEU A 366 -6.50 12.77 -5.41
N LEU A 367 -6.18 12.28 -4.21
CA LEU A 367 -6.92 12.51 -2.98
C LEU A 367 -5.99 13.23 -2.00
N ASP A 368 -6.31 14.47 -1.64
CA ASP A 368 -5.58 15.22 -0.62
C ASP A 368 -6.55 15.70 0.46
N ASN A 369 -6.24 15.43 1.72
CA ASN A 369 -7.12 15.68 2.87
C ASN A 369 -8.60 15.31 2.62
N THR A 370 -8.81 14.16 1.98
CA THR A 370 -10.13 13.75 1.47
C THR A 370 -10.66 12.58 2.27
N ALA A 371 -11.97 12.55 2.49
CA ALA A 371 -12.64 11.39 3.06
C ALA A 371 -13.70 10.80 2.11
N LEU A 372 -13.59 9.50 1.86
CA LEU A 372 -14.51 8.71 1.03
C LEU A 372 -15.17 7.63 1.90
N SER A 373 -16.49 7.63 2.00
CA SER A 373 -17.25 6.71 2.86
C SER A 373 -18.37 6.00 2.12
N ALA A 374 -18.47 4.69 2.36
CA ALA A 374 -19.64 3.87 2.05
C ALA A 374 -19.93 2.91 3.22
N SER A 375 -20.39 3.49 4.32
CA SER A 375 -20.52 2.86 5.63
C SER A 375 -21.99 2.63 6.04
N ASN A 376 -22.23 1.60 6.84
CA ASN A 376 -23.54 1.26 7.38
C ASN A 376 -23.62 1.64 8.87
N TYR A 377 -24.61 2.46 9.23
CA TYR A 377 -24.97 2.87 10.58
C TYR A 377 -26.38 2.38 10.98
N GLY A 378 -27.01 1.54 10.16
CA GLY A 378 -28.37 1.07 10.34
C GLY A 378 -28.54 -0.38 9.92
N ARG A 379 -29.57 -0.69 9.12
CA ARG A 379 -29.87 -2.06 8.65
C ARG A 379 -29.84 -2.12 7.13
N GLY A 380 -28.94 -2.89 6.53
CA GLY A 380 -28.87 -3.16 5.09
C GLY A 380 -27.45 -3.13 4.53
N SER A 381 -27.30 -2.95 3.22
CA SER A 381 -26.02 -3.19 2.51
C SER A 381 -25.44 -1.95 1.84
N THR A 382 -24.12 -1.80 1.81
CA THR A 382 -23.43 -0.71 1.09
C THR A 382 -22.57 -1.21 -0.07
N GLY A 383 -22.54 -0.44 -1.16
CA GLY A 383 -21.80 -0.73 -2.39
C GLY A 383 -20.29 -0.49 -2.31
N GLY A 384 -19.76 -0.10 -1.15
CA GLY A 384 -18.32 0.09 -0.93
C GLY A 384 -17.73 1.33 -1.63
N VAL A 385 -16.40 1.42 -1.60
CA VAL A 385 -15.63 2.47 -2.27
C VAL A 385 -14.71 1.85 -3.32
N PHE A 386 -14.96 2.17 -4.59
CA PHE A 386 -14.21 1.63 -5.73
C PHE A 386 -13.51 2.73 -6.52
N ILE A 387 -12.19 2.60 -6.68
CA ILE A 387 -11.35 3.53 -7.43
C ILE A 387 -10.65 2.76 -8.54
N GLU A 388 -10.93 3.14 -9.79
CA GLU A 388 -10.30 2.59 -10.99
C GLU A 388 -9.55 3.71 -11.72
N ALA A 389 -8.22 3.64 -11.69
CA ALA A 389 -7.34 4.53 -12.42
C ALA A 389 -6.57 3.75 -13.50
N LYS A 390 -6.36 4.31 -14.69
CA LYS A 390 -5.47 3.67 -15.67
C LYS A 390 -4.00 3.80 -15.28
N GLU A 391 -3.62 4.98 -14.78
CA GLU A 391 -2.23 5.34 -14.49
C GLU A 391 -1.95 5.26 -13.00
N SER A 392 -2.61 6.09 -12.18
CA SER A 392 -2.25 6.19 -10.76
C SER A 392 -3.38 6.59 -9.84
N VAL A 393 -3.33 6.07 -8.61
CA VAL A 393 -4.05 6.61 -7.46
C VAL A 393 -3.02 7.14 -6.46
N ASN A 394 -3.05 8.44 -6.19
CA ASN A 394 -2.21 9.09 -5.19
C ASN A 394 -3.11 9.64 -4.08
N SER A 395 -2.86 9.21 -2.85
CA SER A 395 -3.62 9.62 -1.69
C SER A 395 -2.69 10.13 -0.60
N ASN A 396 -2.97 11.34 -0.13
CA ASN A 396 -2.23 12.02 0.93
C ASN A 396 -3.19 12.48 2.03
N ASN A 397 -2.85 12.19 3.29
CA ASN A 397 -3.63 12.62 4.47
C ASN A 397 -5.13 12.31 4.36
N SER A 398 -5.49 11.18 3.77
CA SER A 398 -6.88 10.88 3.41
C SER A 398 -7.43 9.67 4.16
N PHE A 399 -8.75 9.59 4.27
CA PHE A 399 -9.45 8.50 4.94
C PHE A 399 -10.45 7.84 4.00
N ILE A 400 -10.34 6.54 3.78
CA ILE A 400 -11.27 5.79 2.92
C ILE A 400 -11.84 4.64 3.74
N ASN A 401 -13.16 4.57 3.85
CA ASN A 401 -13.79 3.55 4.68
C ASN A 401 -15.05 2.93 4.08
N SER A 402 -15.26 1.65 4.42
CA SER A 402 -16.46 0.88 4.10
C SER A 402 -16.81 -0.03 5.27
N ASP A 403 -17.32 0.61 6.32
CA ASP A 403 -17.49 0.02 7.64
C ASP A 403 -18.94 -0.39 7.93
N ILE A 404 -19.13 -1.35 8.85
CA ILE A 404 -20.39 -1.60 9.54
C ILE A 404 -20.21 -1.11 10.97
N ASN A 405 -21.04 -0.18 11.42
CA ASN A 405 -20.88 0.45 12.73
C ASN A 405 -21.62 -0.32 13.83
N SER A 406 -21.30 0.01 15.08
CA SER A 406 -21.96 -0.53 16.29
C SER A 406 -23.48 -0.50 16.17
N GLY A 407 -24.13 -1.59 16.59
CA GLY A 407 -25.59 -1.76 16.54
C GLY A 407 -26.21 -1.89 15.12
N SER A 408 -25.39 -1.89 14.06
CA SER A 408 -25.85 -1.99 12.67
C SER A 408 -25.99 -3.44 12.22
N PHE A 409 -26.77 -3.70 11.16
CA PHE A 409 -26.96 -5.02 10.55
C PHE A 409 -26.74 -4.96 9.04
N GLY A 410 -26.10 -5.95 8.43
CA GLY A 410 -26.06 -6.12 6.96
C GLY A 410 -24.67 -6.30 6.36
N THR A 411 -24.37 -5.73 5.18
CA THR A 411 -23.09 -6.01 4.48
C THR A 411 -22.44 -4.78 3.87
N THR A 412 -21.11 -4.80 3.66
CA THR A 412 -20.43 -3.77 2.84
C THR A 412 -19.59 -4.43 1.77
N SER A 413 -19.49 -3.77 0.61
CA SER A 413 -18.70 -4.28 -0.51
C SER A 413 -17.19 -3.98 -0.39
N GLY A 414 -16.77 -3.39 0.73
CA GLY A 414 -15.36 -3.16 1.04
C GLY A 414 -14.73 -2.04 0.22
N ILE A 415 -13.40 -2.06 0.14
CA ILE A 415 -12.62 -1.08 -0.62
C ILE A 415 -11.88 -1.80 -1.74
N LYS A 416 -11.97 -1.25 -2.96
CA LYS A 416 -11.25 -1.77 -4.12
C LYS A 416 -10.51 -0.66 -4.86
N ILE A 417 -9.21 -0.85 -5.06
CA ILE A 417 -8.37 0.07 -5.84
C ILE A 417 -7.72 -0.71 -6.99
N ILE A 418 -7.93 -0.26 -8.22
CA ILE A 418 -7.25 -0.76 -9.42
C ILE A 418 -6.49 0.41 -10.06
N ALA A 419 -5.19 0.27 -10.27
CA ALA A 419 -4.36 1.32 -10.84
C ALA A 419 -3.16 0.79 -11.65
N GLY A 420 -2.47 1.65 -12.41
CA GLY A 420 -1.09 1.38 -12.83
C GLY A 420 -0.16 1.37 -11.61
N SER A 421 -0.21 2.42 -10.79
CA SER A 421 0.48 2.50 -9.49
C SER A 421 -0.40 3.11 -8.39
N VAL A 422 -0.17 2.72 -7.14
CA VAL A 422 -0.86 3.25 -5.96
C VAL A 422 0.16 3.82 -5.00
N LEU A 423 0.00 5.09 -4.64
CA LEU A 423 0.81 5.79 -3.64
C LEU A 423 -0.09 6.25 -2.51
N LEU A 424 0.15 5.74 -1.30
CA LEU A 424 -0.56 6.12 -0.07
C LEU A 424 0.44 6.76 0.90
N LYS A 425 0.15 7.99 1.33
CA LYS A 425 0.97 8.73 2.29
C LYS A 425 0.08 9.29 3.40
N ASN A 426 0.35 8.91 4.65
CA ASN A 426 -0.52 9.28 5.78
C ASN A 426 -2.00 8.96 5.51
N THR A 427 -2.27 7.88 4.79
CA THR A 427 -3.62 7.50 4.37
C THR A 427 -4.06 6.25 5.11
N THR A 428 -5.34 6.23 5.48
CA THR A 428 -5.98 5.09 6.13
C THR A 428 -7.06 4.51 5.24
N LEU A 429 -7.00 3.18 5.01
CA LEU A 429 -8.04 2.41 4.33
C LEU A 429 -8.65 1.41 5.30
N ASN A 430 -9.95 1.53 5.58
CA ASN A 430 -10.62 0.74 6.60
C ASN A 430 -11.82 -0.03 6.06
N SER A 431 -11.90 -1.31 6.42
CA SER A 431 -13.10 -2.13 6.25
C SER A 431 -13.40 -2.83 7.57
N ILE A 432 -13.99 -2.07 8.50
CA ILE A 432 -14.23 -2.47 9.89
C ILE A 432 -15.67 -2.93 10.06
N ASN A 433 -15.86 -4.08 10.70
CA ASN A 433 -17.14 -4.57 11.15
C ASN A 433 -17.26 -4.48 12.66
N SER A 434 -18.13 -3.58 13.12
CA SER A 434 -18.56 -3.46 14.51
C SER A 434 -20.04 -3.74 14.71
N GLY A 435 -20.72 -4.30 13.72
CA GLY A 435 -22.14 -4.65 13.82
C GLY A 435 -22.40 -6.11 13.45
N ASN A 436 -23.67 -6.44 13.29
CA ASN A 436 -24.11 -7.78 12.92
C ASN A 436 -24.18 -7.92 11.39
N GLY A 437 -23.06 -8.23 10.77
CA GLY A 437 -22.93 -8.17 9.32
C GLY A 437 -21.61 -8.71 8.80
N ASN A 438 -21.32 -8.51 7.51
CA ASN A 438 -20.03 -8.88 6.89
C ASN A 438 -19.48 -7.71 6.06
N THR A 439 -18.19 -7.43 6.17
CA THR A 439 -17.49 -6.56 5.20
C THR A 439 -16.85 -7.41 4.10
N ASN A 440 -16.48 -6.84 2.95
CA ASN A 440 -15.74 -7.56 1.90
C ASN A 440 -14.24 -7.22 1.88
N GLY A 441 -13.73 -6.60 2.94
CA GLY A 441 -12.30 -6.35 3.14
C GLY A 441 -11.72 -5.29 2.20
N VAL A 442 -10.42 -5.39 1.94
CA VAL A 442 -9.68 -4.45 1.09
C VAL A 442 -8.93 -5.19 -0.01
N SER A 443 -9.05 -4.72 -1.25
CA SER A 443 -8.32 -5.24 -2.40
C SER A 443 -7.63 -4.13 -3.18
N ILE A 444 -6.31 -4.25 -3.33
CA ILE A 444 -5.49 -3.35 -4.15
C ILE A 444 -4.83 -4.16 -5.26
N LYS A 445 -5.06 -3.76 -6.51
CA LYS A 445 -4.40 -4.31 -7.68
C LYS A 445 -3.73 -3.20 -8.48
N ALA A 446 -2.40 -3.15 -8.42
CA ALA A 446 -1.58 -2.29 -9.25
C ALA A 446 -0.87 -3.10 -10.33
N ASN A 447 -0.64 -2.51 -11.51
CA ASN A 447 0.18 -3.16 -12.54
C ASN A 447 1.68 -3.05 -12.22
N ASP A 448 2.11 -1.88 -11.73
CA ASP A 448 3.50 -1.56 -11.42
C ASP A 448 3.74 -1.58 -9.91
N SER A 449 3.22 -0.62 -9.16
CA SER A 449 3.68 -0.45 -7.77
C SER A 449 2.59 -0.12 -6.76
N VAL A 450 2.81 -0.54 -5.52
CA VAL A 450 2.06 -0.11 -4.34
C VAL A 450 3.07 0.41 -3.32
N PHE A 451 3.01 1.71 -3.02
CA PHE A 451 3.92 2.38 -2.10
C PHE A 451 3.14 2.99 -0.94
N LEU A 452 3.45 2.56 0.28
CA LEU A 452 2.85 3.06 1.50
C LEU A 452 3.91 3.75 2.35
N THR A 453 3.61 4.96 2.80
CA THR A 453 4.40 5.67 3.81
C THR A 453 3.49 6.19 4.91
N ASN A 454 3.80 5.88 6.17
CA ASN A 454 2.98 6.27 7.33
C ASN A 454 1.49 5.96 7.16
N SER A 455 1.16 4.89 6.44
CA SER A 455 -0.21 4.57 6.03
C SER A 455 -0.67 3.26 6.69
N ALA A 456 -1.97 3.13 6.88
CA ALA A 456 -2.59 1.96 7.48
C ALA A 456 -3.68 1.39 6.56
N ILE A 457 -3.64 0.08 6.32
CA ILE A 457 -4.74 -0.63 5.67
C ILE A 457 -5.24 -1.68 6.64
N SER A 458 -6.51 -1.62 6.99
CA SER A 458 -7.09 -2.51 8.00
C SER A 458 -8.39 -3.17 7.54
N THR A 459 -8.50 -4.47 7.83
CA THR A 459 -9.76 -5.21 7.85
C THR A 459 -9.98 -5.70 9.28
N THR A 460 -11.13 -5.39 9.89
CA THR A 460 -11.33 -5.66 11.31
C THR A 460 -12.72 -6.20 11.59
N ALA A 461 -12.83 -7.19 12.48
CA ALA A 461 -14.09 -7.61 13.08
C ALA A 461 -14.00 -7.42 14.60
N THR A 462 -14.75 -6.46 15.15
CA THR A 462 -14.68 -6.09 16.57
C THR A 462 -15.55 -6.99 17.45
N ASP A 463 -15.51 -6.75 18.75
CA ASP A 463 -16.21 -7.53 19.79
C ASP A 463 -17.72 -7.65 19.60
N GLU A 464 -18.33 -6.63 18.98
CA GLU A 464 -19.77 -6.59 18.70
C GLU A 464 -20.14 -7.35 17.42
N SER A 465 -19.13 -7.73 16.61
CA SER A 465 -19.37 -8.39 15.34
C SER A 465 -19.79 -9.84 15.51
N THR A 466 -20.74 -10.27 14.68
CA THR A 466 -21.16 -11.67 14.59
C THR A 466 -20.40 -12.45 13.49
N SER A 467 -19.52 -11.77 12.75
CA SER A 467 -18.75 -12.33 11.65
C SER A 467 -17.26 -12.34 11.90
N ASN A 468 -16.55 -13.06 11.05
CA ASN A 468 -15.11 -12.99 10.93
C ASN A 468 -14.67 -11.69 10.22
N ALA A 469 -13.42 -11.31 10.40
CA ALA A 469 -12.81 -10.24 9.62
C ALA A 469 -12.55 -10.72 8.19
N SER A 470 -12.58 -9.78 7.26
CA SER A 470 -12.44 -10.06 5.83
C SER A 470 -11.00 -10.00 5.37
N ASN A 471 -10.72 -10.61 4.23
CA ASN A 471 -9.36 -10.71 3.72
C ASN A 471 -8.82 -9.36 3.23
N LEU A 472 -7.51 -9.20 3.33
CA LEU A 472 -6.74 -8.10 2.74
C LEU A 472 -5.90 -8.66 1.60
N ASN A 473 -6.11 -8.16 0.37
CA ASN A 473 -5.44 -8.64 -0.83
C ASN A 473 -4.66 -7.53 -1.52
N ILE A 474 -3.36 -7.71 -1.74
CA ILE A 474 -2.52 -6.77 -2.52
C ILE A 474 -1.78 -7.49 -3.63
N GLN A 475 -1.90 -6.97 -4.85
CA GLN A 475 -1.17 -7.45 -6.02
C GLN A 475 -0.48 -6.28 -6.73
N ALA A 476 0.83 -6.39 -6.98
CA ALA A 476 1.61 -5.42 -7.76
C ALA A 476 2.87 -6.04 -8.35
N ARG A 477 3.65 -5.33 -9.18
CA ARG A 477 5.03 -5.75 -9.47
C ARG A 477 5.92 -5.47 -8.26
N ASP A 478 5.86 -4.27 -7.71
CA ASP A 478 6.69 -3.83 -6.59
C ASP A 478 5.80 -3.34 -5.44
N ILE A 479 6.03 -3.85 -4.22
CA ILE A 479 5.35 -3.42 -3.01
C ILE A 479 6.39 -2.87 -2.03
N PHE A 480 6.21 -1.63 -1.60
CA PHE A 480 7.07 -0.98 -0.63
C PHE A 480 6.26 -0.41 0.53
N LEU A 481 6.59 -0.83 1.74
CA LEU A 481 6.00 -0.33 2.97
C LEU A 481 7.09 0.32 3.81
N ASN A 482 6.84 1.56 4.22
CA ASN A 482 7.75 2.32 5.08
C ASN A 482 6.95 2.94 6.23
N ALA A 483 7.26 2.54 7.46
CA ALA A 483 6.51 2.98 8.65
C ALA A 483 4.99 2.84 8.49
N SER A 484 4.55 1.77 7.82
CA SER A 484 3.16 1.52 7.41
C SER A 484 2.69 0.14 7.85
N SER A 485 1.38 -0.03 8.08
CA SER A 485 0.77 -1.28 8.53
C SER A 485 -0.26 -1.85 7.54
N LEU A 486 -0.28 -3.19 7.42
CA LEU A 486 -1.32 -3.98 6.78
C LEU A 486 -1.86 -4.97 7.80
N ASP A 487 -3.10 -4.75 8.22
CA ASP A 487 -3.66 -5.44 9.37
C ASP A 487 -4.98 -6.13 9.02
N SER A 488 -5.13 -7.37 9.49
CA SER A 488 -6.40 -8.09 9.46
C SER A 488 -6.70 -8.62 10.86
N SER A 489 -7.56 -7.95 11.61
CA SER A 489 -7.76 -8.17 13.04
C SER A 489 -9.13 -8.70 13.37
N ALA A 490 -9.21 -9.54 14.40
CA ALA A 490 -10.47 -9.97 14.98
C ALA A 490 -10.39 -9.95 16.50
N PHE A 491 -11.51 -9.63 17.13
CA PHE A 491 -11.67 -9.61 18.58
C PHE A 491 -12.75 -10.62 19.03
N ASN A 492 -12.83 -10.91 20.33
CA ASN A 492 -13.70 -11.93 20.93
C ASN A 492 -13.54 -13.30 20.23
N ALA A 493 -14.61 -14.08 20.03
CA ALA A 493 -14.51 -15.41 19.42
C ALA A 493 -14.31 -15.42 17.89
N GLY A 494 -14.13 -14.25 17.26
CA GLY A 494 -14.03 -14.10 15.81
C GLY A 494 -12.75 -14.68 15.19
N LEU A 495 -12.78 -14.94 13.88
CA LEU A 495 -11.58 -15.26 13.10
C LEU A 495 -11.10 -14.01 12.36
N SER A 496 -9.78 -13.76 12.37
CA SER A 496 -9.19 -12.75 11.50
C SER A 496 -9.21 -13.24 10.04
N GLY A 497 -9.33 -12.30 9.11
CA GLY A 497 -9.19 -12.59 7.69
C GLY A 497 -7.74 -12.89 7.31
N ASN A 498 -7.54 -13.48 6.15
CA ASN A 498 -6.22 -13.74 5.61
C ASN A 498 -5.61 -12.47 4.99
N ILE A 499 -4.29 -12.36 5.04
CA ILE A 499 -3.53 -11.38 4.28
C ILE A 499 -2.82 -12.10 3.13
N ILE A 500 -3.15 -11.70 1.90
CA ILE A 500 -2.64 -12.35 0.68
C ILE A 500 -1.92 -11.32 -0.17
N ILE A 501 -0.61 -11.54 -0.38
CA ILE A 501 0.25 -10.59 -1.09
C ILE A 501 0.96 -11.28 -2.24
N ASN A 502 0.82 -10.71 -3.44
CA ASN A 502 1.45 -11.21 -4.65
C ASN A 502 2.25 -10.08 -5.30
N ALA A 503 3.57 -10.15 -5.27
CA ALA A 503 4.41 -9.17 -5.96
C ALA A 503 5.76 -9.70 -6.39
N GLN A 504 6.38 -9.11 -7.39
CA GLN A 504 7.73 -9.49 -7.76
C GLN A 504 8.74 -9.10 -6.68
N ASN A 505 8.68 -7.89 -6.15
CA ASN A 505 9.56 -7.46 -5.07
C ASN A 505 8.73 -6.87 -3.93
N ILE A 506 9.04 -7.27 -2.69
CA ILE A 506 8.42 -6.76 -1.48
C ILE A 506 9.53 -6.25 -0.55
N LEU A 507 9.44 -4.99 -0.15
CA LEU A 507 10.35 -4.36 0.81
C LEU A 507 9.55 -3.70 1.93
N LEU A 508 9.76 -4.16 3.16
CA LEU A 508 9.24 -3.55 4.38
C LEU A 508 10.41 -2.90 5.13
N ASN A 509 10.21 -1.64 5.52
CA ASN A 509 11.24 -0.83 6.17
C ASN A 509 10.66 -0.03 7.34
N ASN A 510 11.53 0.39 8.26
CA ASN A 510 11.26 1.33 9.35
C ASN A 510 10.01 0.94 10.15
N ARG A 511 10.06 -0.22 10.82
CA ARG A 511 8.95 -0.75 11.65
C ARG A 511 7.64 -0.99 10.90
N SER A 512 7.69 -1.13 9.57
CA SER A 512 6.51 -1.57 8.82
C SER A 512 6.03 -2.94 9.27
N PHE A 513 4.71 -3.11 9.31
CA PHE A 513 4.05 -4.25 9.92
C PHE A 513 3.05 -4.88 8.96
N ILE A 514 3.06 -6.20 8.85
CA ILE A 514 2.00 -6.97 8.21
C ILE A 514 1.54 -7.98 9.23
N GLY A 515 0.29 -7.95 9.65
CA GLY A 515 -0.13 -8.90 10.65
C GLY A 515 -1.60 -9.16 10.80
N THR A 516 -1.88 -10.27 11.48
CA THR A 516 -3.23 -10.66 11.85
C THR A 516 -3.39 -10.59 13.36
N PRO A 517 -3.35 -9.39 13.97
CA PRO A 517 -3.38 -9.28 15.42
C PRO A 517 -4.75 -9.70 15.95
N VAL A 518 -4.73 -10.46 17.04
CA VAL A 518 -5.93 -10.96 17.73
C VAL A 518 -5.85 -10.71 19.22
N ASP A 519 -7.03 -10.58 19.83
CA ASP A 519 -7.18 -10.61 21.27
C ASP A 519 -7.11 -12.03 21.85
N SER A 520 -7.41 -12.15 23.15
CA SER A 520 -7.27 -13.41 23.87
C SER A 520 -8.23 -14.54 23.44
N MET A 521 -9.27 -14.24 22.66
CA MET A 521 -10.32 -15.21 22.31
C MET A 521 -10.41 -15.47 20.80
N ALA A 522 -9.81 -14.62 19.96
CA ALA A 522 -9.91 -14.70 18.51
C ALA A 522 -8.88 -15.65 17.90
N SER A 523 -9.13 -16.14 16.68
CA SER A 523 -8.14 -16.92 15.92
C SER A 523 -7.56 -16.07 14.78
N PRO A 524 -6.25 -15.93 14.69
CA PRO A 524 -5.61 -15.19 13.61
C PRO A 524 -5.73 -15.94 12.27
N GLY A 525 -5.67 -15.17 11.18
CA GLY A 525 -5.74 -15.68 9.80
C GLY A 525 -4.37 -16.11 9.27
N LEU A 526 -4.37 -16.64 8.05
CA LEU A 526 -3.14 -16.96 7.30
C LEU A 526 -2.53 -15.68 6.71
N ILE A 527 -1.20 -15.57 6.78
CA ILE A 527 -0.44 -14.62 5.97
C ILE A 527 0.25 -15.41 4.85
N ASP A 528 -0.15 -15.18 3.60
CA ASP A 528 0.39 -15.84 2.40
C ASP A 528 1.07 -14.84 1.47
N ILE A 529 2.37 -15.00 1.26
CA ILE A 529 3.20 -14.10 0.47
C ILE A 529 3.89 -14.86 -0.66
N ASN A 530 3.54 -14.50 -1.89
CA ASN A 530 4.17 -15.03 -3.10
C ASN A 530 4.99 -13.93 -3.77
N THR A 531 6.31 -14.16 -3.89
CA THR A 531 7.21 -13.14 -4.43
C THR A 531 8.44 -13.67 -5.17
N ARG A 532 9.24 -12.78 -5.75
CA ARG A 532 10.62 -13.08 -6.15
C ARG A 532 11.58 -12.76 -5.02
N ASN A 533 11.48 -11.57 -4.46
CA ASN A 533 12.35 -11.08 -3.40
C ASN A 533 11.54 -10.47 -2.26
N LEU A 534 11.73 -10.99 -1.05
CA LEU A 534 11.20 -10.40 0.18
C LEU A 534 12.36 -9.83 1.00
N THR A 535 12.27 -8.55 1.38
CA THR A 535 13.24 -7.91 2.29
C THR A 535 12.53 -7.21 3.44
N LEU A 536 12.90 -7.54 4.67
CA LEU A 536 12.48 -6.88 5.90
C LEU A 536 13.71 -6.26 6.55
N THR A 537 13.66 -4.96 6.84
CA THR A 537 14.79 -4.25 7.46
C THR A 537 14.30 -3.22 8.48
N ASN A 538 15.20 -2.76 9.34
CA ASN A 538 14.97 -1.66 10.27
C ASN A 538 13.74 -1.87 11.17
N GLY A 539 13.61 -3.07 11.74
CA GLY A 539 12.53 -3.45 12.67
C GLY A 539 11.20 -3.79 12.01
N ALA A 540 11.15 -3.91 10.67
CA ALA A 540 9.96 -4.38 9.97
C ALA A 540 9.61 -5.84 10.29
N ALA A 541 8.32 -6.14 10.45
CA ALA A 541 7.83 -7.45 10.89
C ALA A 541 6.64 -7.96 10.08
N ILE A 542 6.60 -9.28 9.86
CA ILE A 542 5.39 -10.01 9.46
C ILE A 542 4.99 -10.89 10.64
N SER A 543 3.76 -10.73 11.14
CA SER A 543 3.40 -11.25 12.46
C SER A 543 1.97 -11.81 12.54
N SER A 544 1.86 -13.01 13.12
CA SER A 544 0.60 -13.65 13.47
C SER A 544 0.65 -14.15 14.94
N ILE A 545 1.15 -13.28 15.81
CA ILE A 545 1.28 -13.54 17.26
C ILE A 545 -0.11 -13.73 17.89
N THR A 546 -0.24 -14.69 18.80
CA THR A 546 -1.45 -14.91 19.61
C THR A 546 -1.22 -14.53 21.08
N THR A 547 -2.17 -13.80 21.65
CA THR A 547 -2.21 -13.47 23.09
C THR A 547 -3.21 -14.36 23.85
N GLY A 548 -3.85 -15.30 23.14
CA GLY A 548 -5.10 -15.92 23.56
C GLY A 548 -5.10 -17.43 23.83
N SER A 549 -6.30 -17.93 24.09
CA SER A 549 -6.57 -19.36 24.28
C SER A 549 -6.55 -20.17 22.98
N ARG A 550 -6.58 -19.50 21.82
CA ARG A 550 -6.57 -20.12 20.50
C ARG A 550 -5.18 -20.12 19.86
N ASN A 551 -4.99 -21.05 18.91
CA ASN A 551 -3.71 -21.21 18.22
C ASN A 551 -3.37 -19.97 17.38
N GLY A 552 -2.08 -19.64 17.29
CA GLY A 552 -1.52 -18.62 16.41
C GLY A 552 -1.69 -18.97 14.93
N GLY A 553 -1.60 -17.95 14.07
CA GLY A 553 -1.86 -18.08 12.64
C GLY A 553 -0.56 -18.41 11.92
N ASN A 554 -0.67 -19.06 10.77
CA ASN A 554 0.52 -19.49 10.03
C ASN A 554 1.03 -18.35 9.14
N ILE A 555 2.34 -18.35 8.91
CA ILE A 555 3.00 -17.51 7.91
C ILE A 555 3.56 -18.42 6.82
N GLN A 556 3.15 -18.19 5.57
CA GLN A 556 3.64 -18.89 4.40
C GLN A 556 4.32 -17.92 3.43
N ILE A 557 5.59 -18.16 3.13
CA ILE A 557 6.39 -17.34 2.21
C ILE A 557 6.94 -18.21 1.10
N ASN A 558 6.60 -17.87 -0.13
CA ASN A 558 7.10 -18.50 -1.33
C ASN A 558 7.82 -17.45 -2.19
N ALA A 559 9.13 -17.33 -2.02
CA ALA A 559 9.96 -16.34 -2.69
C ALA A 559 10.91 -17.01 -3.70
N THR A 560 10.68 -16.83 -5.00
CA THR A 560 11.42 -17.56 -6.04
C THR A 560 12.92 -17.30 -6.10
N GLU A 561 13.43 -16.21 -5.51
CA GLU A 561 14.87 -15.91 -5.46
C GLU A 561 15.39 -15.74 -4.03
N SER A 562 14.85 -14.80 -3.23
CA SER A 562 15.40 -14.56 -1.89
C SER A 562 14.41 -14.08 -0.83
N VAL A 563 14.71 -14.43 0.41
CA VAL A 563 14.14 -13.84 1.64
C VAL A 563 15.29 -13.27 2.47
N LYS A 564 15.22 -11.99 2.80
CA LYS A 564 16.24 -11.28 3.58
C LYS A 564 15.61 -10.59 4.79
N LEU A 565 16.04 -10.98 5.98
CA LEU A 565 15.65 -10.37 7.25
C LEU A 565 16.91 -9.73 7.84
N ILE A 566 16.89 -8.42 8.02
CA ILE A 566 18.11 -7.65 8.29
C ILE A 566 17.88 -6.75 9.50
N ALA A 567 18.76 -6.90 10.49
CA ALA A 567 18.87 -6.00 11.63
C ALA A 567 17.59 -5.87 12.48
N PHE A 568 17.53 -4.78 13.23
CA PHE A 568 16.45 -4.38 14.12
C PHE A 568 16.17 -2.88 13.91
N SER A 569 15.17 -2.34 14.60
CA SER A 569 14.81 -0.92 14.48
C SER A 569 16.00 -0.03 14.85
N PRO A 570 16.41 0.92 13.99
CA PRO A 570 17.45 1.88 14.34
C PRO A 570 16.96 2.98 15.30
N ASP A 571 15.65 3.08 15.48
CA ASP A 571 14.99 4.04 16.36
C ASP A 571 15.36 3.79 17.83
N PRO A 572 16.01 4.75 18.53
CA PRO A 572 16.48 4.59 19.91
C PRO A 572 15.41 4.09 20.88
N ASP A 573 14.18 4.57 20.78
CA ASP A 573 13.10 4.22 21.71
C ASP A 573 12.54 2.82 21.44
N PHE A 574 12.91 2.21 20.31
CA PHE A 574 12.31 1.00 19.77
C PHE A 574 13.35 -0.03 19.27
N LYS A 575 14.62 0.06 19.69
CA LYS A 575 15.72 -0.85 19.24
C LYS A 575 15.49 -2.33 19.59
N PHE A 576 14.50 -2.64 20.43
CA PHE A 576 14.12 -4.01 20.75
C PHE A 576 13.34 -4.71 19.61
N PHE A 577 12.76 -3.97 18.66
CA PHE A 577 12.06 -4.57 17.51
C PHE A 577 13.04 -5.12 16.47
N SER A 578 13.28 -6.43 16.49
CA SER A 578 14.02 -7.13 15.44
C SER A 578 13.20 -7.22 14.15
N SER A 579 13.86 -7.11 12.99
CA SER A 579 13.20 -7.46 11.74
C SER A 579 12.97 -8.96 11.69
N GLY A 580 11.78 -9.39 11.27
CA GLY A 580 11.50 -10.82 11.32
C GLY A 580 10.11 -11.30 10.99
N LEU A 581 9.95 -12.61 11.14
CA LEU A 581 8.70 -13.35 11.02
C LEU A 581 8.33 -13.90 12.40
N PHE A 582 7.09 -13.67 12.83
CA PHE A 582 6.68 -13.99 14.21
C PHE A 582 5.32 -14.67 14.24
N THR A 583 5.25 -15.87 14.81
CA THR A 583 3.99 -16.58 15.12
C THR A 583 3.90 -16.94 16.60
N ASP A 584 4.63 -16.18 17.43
CA ASP A 584 4.84 -16.47 18.84
C ASP A 584 3.53 -16.46 19.65
N THR A 585 3.54 -17.17 20.79
CA THR A 585 2.54 -16.96 21.84
C THR A 585 3.08 -15.98 22.87
N VAL A 586 2.26 -15.01 23.29
CA VAL A 586 2.64 -13.99 24.29
C VAL A 586 1.66 -13.93 25.46
N GLY A 587 2.15 -13.47 26.62
CA GLY A 587 1.33 -13.32 27.83
C GLY A 587 0.86 -14.65 28.41
N ASN A 588 -0.43 -14.75 28.76
CA ASN A 588 -1.04 -15.95 29.34
C ASN A 588 -1.66 -16.89 28.28
N ALA A 589 -1.21 -16.81 27.02
CA ALA A 589 -1.76 -17.61 25.94
C ALA A 589 -1.71 -19.13 26.25
N ILE A 590 -2.80 -19.83 25.98
CA ILE A 590 -2.90 -21.30 26.16
C ILE A 590 -2.81 -22.02 24.81
N GLY A 591 -3.15 -21.32 23.72
CA GLY A 591 -3.05 -21.85 22.36
C GLY A 591 -1.62 -22.10 21.93
N LYS A 592 -1.43 -22.92 20.89
CA LYS A 592 -0.12 -23.17 20.28
C LYS A 592 0.30 -22.01 19.38
N ALA A 593 1.60 -21.73 19.27
CA ALA A 593 2.11 -20.81 18.24
C ALA A 593 1.82 -21.36 16.83
N GLY A 594 1.67 -20.45 15.87
CA GLY A 594 1.49 -20.81 14.45
C GLY A 594 2.78 -21.31 13.81
N ASN A 595 2.69 -22.00 12.68
CA ASN A 595 3.86 -22.46 11.94
C ASN A 595 4.38 -21.39 10.96
N ILE A 596 5.67 -21.46 10.64
CA ILE A 596 6.31 -20.63 9.61
C ILE A 596 6.90 -21.53 8.53
N ASP A 597 6.43 -21.38 7.30
CA ASP A 597 6.89 -22.12 6.13
C ASP A 597 7.56 -21.16 5.13
N ILE A 598 8.85 -21.38 4.86
CA ILE A 598 9.64 -20.54 3.93
C ILE A 598 10.17 -21.40 2.79
N LYS A 599 9.82 -21.04 1.56
CA LYS A 599 10.39 -21.61 0.35
C LYS A 599 11.11 -20.53 -0.46
N THR A 600 12.41 -20.71 -0.68
CA THR A 600 13.21 -19.77 -1.47
C THR A 600 14.46 -20.39 -2.09
N ARG A 601 15.31 -19.63 -2.78
CA ARG A 601 16.68 -20.09 -3.12
C ARG A 601 17.66 -19.65 -2.05
N ARG A 602 17.56 -18.42 -1.59
CA ARG A 602 18.47 -17.85 -0.59
C ARG A 602 17.70 -17.24 0.57
N LEU A 603 17.83 -17.85 1.75
CA LEU A 603 17.39 -17.24 3.00
C LEU A 603 18.59 -16.59 3.70
N GLN A 604 18.45 -15.31 4.06
CA GLN A 604 19.41 -14.59 4.90
C GLN A 604 18.70 -14.02 6.12
N VAL A 605 19.23 -14.33 7.30
CA VAL A 605 18.82 -13.72 8.56
C VAL A 605 20.07 -13.14 9.20
N THR A 606 20.18 -11.81 9.24
CA THR A 606 21.42 -11.14 9.64
C THR A 606 21.23 -10.09 10.71
N ASP A 607 22.31 -9.84 11.47
CA ASP A 607 22.47 -8.65 12.31
C ASP A 607 21.42 -8.53 13.44
N GLY A 608 21.01 -9.66 14.01
CA GLY A 608 20.02 -9.72 15.10
C GLY A 608 18.57 -9.96 14.65
N ALA A 609 18.31 -10.07 13.34
CA ALA A 609 17.01 -10.43 12.78
C ALA A 609 16.54 -11.83 13.18
N LEU A 610 15.23 -12.09 13.08
CA LEU A 610 14.58 -13.26 13.67
C LEU A 610 13.57 -13.97 12.76
N VAL A 611 13.51 -15.30 12.88
CA VAL A 611 12.32 -16.10 12.53
C VAL A 611 11.90 -16.83 13.81
N SER A 612 10.72 -16.54 14.34
CA SER A 612 10.30 -17.08 15.64
C SER A 612 8.88 -17.63 15.61
N ALA A 613 8.74 -18.87 16.08
CA ALA A 613 7.48 -19.55 16.39
C ALA A 613 7.50 -20.04 17.84
N SER A 614 8.03 -19.21 18.73
CA SER A 614 8.30 -19.52 20.13
C SER A 614 7.01 -19.47 20.97
N SER A 615 7.02 -20.13 22.13
CA SER A 615 5.95 -19.99 23.11
C SER A 615 6.47 -19.34 24.38
N SER A 616 6.04 -18.10 24.64
CA SER A 616 6.39 -17.44 25.91
C SER A 616 5.42 -17.77 27.06
N SER A 617 4.42 -18.59 26.78
CA SER A 617 3.30 -18.93 27.67
C SER A 617 3.18 -20.45 27.87
N GLY A 618 2.06 -20.96 28.41
CA GLY A 618 1.87 -22.40 28.62
C GLY A 618 1.60 -23.23 27.35
N GLY A 619 1.45 -22.58 26.18
CA GLY A 619 1.20 -23.23 24.89
C GLY A 619 2.41 -23.96 24.30
N ARG A 620 2.23 -24.75 23.24
CA ARG A 620 3.36 -25.35 22.50
C ARG A 620 3.89 -24.35 21.46
N GLY A 621 5.21 -24.29 21.28
CA GLY A 621 5.83 -23.60 20.15
C GLY A 621 5.39 -24.17 18.79
N GLY A 622 5.38 -23.31 17.77
CA GLY A 622 5.07 -23.69 16.38
C GLY A 622 6.31 -24.24 15.68
N ASN A 623 6.09 -24.95 14.56
CA ASN A 623 7.19 -25.49 13.76
C ASN A 623 7.66 -24.48 12.71
N ILE A 624 8.95 -24.53 12.38
CA ILE A 624 9.55 -23.75 11.31
C ILE A 624 10.12 -24.70 10.26
N ASN A 625 9.63 -24.60 9.02
CA ASN A 625 10.10 -25.40 7.90
C ASN A 625 10.69 -24.50 6.80
N ILE A 626 11.89 -24.82 6.35
CA ILE A 626 12.64 -24.01 5.39
C ILE A 626 13.15 -24.89 4.27
N ILE A 627 12.75 -24.56 3.05
CA ILE A 627 13.25 -25.18 1.81
C ILE A 627 14.03 -24.12 1.05
N ALA A 628 15.34 -24.30 0.92
CA ALA A 628 16.23 -23.34 0.28
C ALA A 628 17.35 -24.00 -0.54
N ASP A 629 18.04 -23.23 -1.38
CA ASP A 629 19.36 -23.64 -1.88
C ASP A 629 20.43 -23.32 -0.83
N THR A 630 20.33 -22.15 -0.20
CA THR A 630 21.28 -21.64 0.80
C THR A 630 20.57 -20.96 1.97
N VAL A 631 21.06 -21.21 3.19
CA VAL A 631 20.61 -20.54 4.42
C VAL A 631 21.82 -19.91 5.11
N ASP A 632 21.80 -18.59 5.29
CA ASP A 632 22.84 -17.83 5.97
C ASP A 632 22.25 -17.16 7.23
N LEU A 633 22.71 -17.58 8.42
CA LEU A 633 22.42 -16.96 9.71
C LEU A 633 23.69 -16.26 10.21
N VAL A 634 23.74 -14.93 10.19
CA VAL A 634 25.00 -14.19 10.41
C VAL A 634 24.82 -13.04 11.39
N GLY A 635 25.85 -12.71 12.18
CA GLY A 635 25.88 -11.49 12.99
C GLY A 635 24.79 -11.43 14.06
N GLY A 636 24.39 -12.58 14.61
CA GLY A 636 23.29 -12.70 15.58
C GLY A 636 21.92 -12.97 14.98
N GLY A 637 21.80 -13.27 13.68
CA GLY A 637 20.54 -13.76 13.10
C GLY A 637 20.14 -15.15 13.65
N GLN A 638 18.86 -15.34 14.00
CA GLN A 638 18.39 -16.57 14.69
C GLN A 638 17.08 -17.11 14.11
N ILE A 639 16.91 -18.43 14.24
CA ILE A 639 15.64 -19.15 14.02
C ILE A 639 15.25 -19.84 15.33
N LEU A 640 14.05 -19.57 15.84
CA LEU A 640 13.62 -19.96 17.18
C LEU A 640 12.25 -20.62 17.20
N THR A 641 12.13 -21.71 17.97
CA THR A 641 10.86 -22.35 18.33
C THR A 641 10.76 -22.57 19.84
N SER A 642 11.56 -21.80 20.60
CA SER A 642 11.81 -22.01 22.03
C SER A 642 10.56 -21.81 22.88
N ALA A 643 10.52 -22.46 24.05
CA ALA A 643 9.47 -22.27 25.03
C ALA A 643 10.02 -21.74 26.36
N SER A 644 9.32 -20.80 27.03
CA SER A 644 9.81 -20.19 28.27
C SER A 644 9.05 -20.58 29.55
N ASN A 645 7.96 -21.35 29.44
CA ASN A 645 7.12 -21.82 30.54
C ASN A 645 6.87 -23.34 30.43
N ILE A 646 5.71 -23.86 30.84
CA ILE A 646 5.31 -25.28 30.77
C ILE A 646 5.15 -25.84 29.34
N GLY A 647 5.26 -24.99 28.32
CA GLY A 647 5.10 -25.35 26.91
C GLY A 647 6.28 -26.17 26.36
N ASN A 648 6.00 -27.15 25.50
CA ASN A 648 7.05 -27.77 24.70
C ASN A 648 7.48 -26.85 23.55
N ALA A 649 8.75 -26.87 23.18
CA ALA A 649 9.22 -26.16 21.99
C ALA A 649 8.73 -26.83 20.69
N GLY A 650 8.66 -26.06 19.61
CA GLY A 650 8.38 -26.56 18.27
C GLY A 650 9.64 -27.07 17.56
N ASN A 651 9.48 -27.72 16.40
CA ASN A 651 10.60 -28.27 15.65
C ASN A 651 11.11 -27.30 14.57
N ILE A 652 12.41 -27.39 14.25
CA ILE A 652 13.03 -26.67 13.13
C ILE A 652 13.50 -27.67 12.08
N THR A 653 13.03 -27.52 10.85
CA THR A 653 13.46 -28.34 9.71
C THR A 653 14.04 -27.46 8.61
N ILE A 654 15.28 -27.73 8.21
CA ILE A 654 15.95 -27.04 7.10
C ILE A 654 16.35 -28.06 6.03
N GLU A 655 15.82 -27.86 4.83
CA GLU A 655 16.20 -28.57 3.62
C GLU A 655 16.93 -27.58 2.70
N ALA A 656 18.26 -27.59 2.75
CA ALA A 656 19.11 -26.69 2.00
C ALA A 656 19.94 -27.42 0.94
N LYS A 657 19.71 -27.18 -0.35
CA LYS A 657 20.39 -27.91 -1.44
C LYS A 657 21.92 -27.82 -1.39
N ASN A 658 22.46 -26.64 -1.06
CA ASN A 658 23.88 -26.34 -1.19
C ASN A 658 24.60 -26.10 0.14
N ARG A 659 24.05 -25.27 1.02
CA ARG A 659 24.76 -24.86 2.25
C ARG A 659 23.83 -24.33 3.34
N VAL A 660 24.16 -24.64 4.58
CA VAL A 660 23.74 -23.89 5.78
C VAL A 660 24.99 -23.29 6.44
N ASN A 661 24.98 -21.98 6.69
CA ASN A 661 26.08 -21.26 7.34
C ASN A 661 25.58 -20.44 8.51
N ILE A 662 26.16 -20.67 9.68
CA ILE A 662 25.80 -20.03 10.94
C ILE A 662 27.05 -19.39 11.51
N SER A 663 27.08 -18.05 11.63
CA SER A 663 28.29 -17.41 12.12
C SER A 663 28.14 -16.03 12.77
N GLY A 664 28.88 -15.82 13.85
CA GLY A 664 28.94 -14.55 14.55
C GLY A 664 27.85 -14.39 15.59
N SER A 665 27.82 -13.20 16.18
CA SER A 665 26.93 -12.82 17.27
C SER A 665 26.53 -11.35 17.11
N ASP A 666 25.36 -10.96 17.62
CA ASP A 666 24.90 -9.58 17.69
C ASP A 666 25.70 -8.84 18.78
N PRO A 667 26.60 -7.91 18.42
CA PRO A 667 27.42 -7.18 19.40
C PRO A 667 26.57 -6.21 20.26
N THR A 668 25.36 -5.88 19.83
CA THR A 668 24.48 -4.93 20.52
C THR A 668 23.55 -5.61 21.52
N PHE A 669 23.45 -6.95 21.49
CA PHE A 669 22.50 -7.71 22.30
C PHE A 669 22.59 -7.37 23.79
N ALA A 670 23.78 -7.34 24.39
CA ALA A 670 23.95 -7.07 25.82
C ALA A 670 23.50 -5.65 26.20
N ALA A 671 23.78 -4.67 25.35
CA ALA A 671 23.35 -3.28 25.57
C ALA A 671 21.82 -3.17 25.47
N ARG A 672 21.21 -3.78 24.44
CA ARG A 672 19.75 -3.81 24.28
C ARG A 672 19.07 -4.53 25.45
N LEU A 673 19.64 -5.65 25.92
CA LEU A 673 19.12 -6.38 27.06
C LEU A 673 19.19 -5.56 28.36
N ALA A 674 20.29 -4.83 28.58
CA ALA A 674 20.44 -3.95 29.74
C ALA A 674 19.47 -2.75 29.70
N GLU A 675 19.16 -2.25 28.50
CA GLU A 675 18.27 -1.11 28.29
C GLU A 675 16.79 -1.47 28.38
N PHE A 676 16.35 -2.54 27.71
CA PHE A 676 14.94 -2.90 27.56
C PHE A 676 14.50 -4.11 28.42
N GLY A 677 15.45 -4.85 28.99
CA GLY A 677 15.16 -6.06 29.75
C GLY A 677 14.81 -7.28 28.90
N SER A 678 14.71 -8.44 29.55
CA SER A 678 14.48 -9.74 28.90
C SER A 678 13.06 -9.94 28.36
N ASN A 679 12.10 -9.11 28.78
CA ASN A 679 10.71 -9.22 28.31
C ASN A 679 10.51 -8.63 26.92
N SER A 680 11.37 -7.68 26.50
CA SER A 680 11.29 -7.02 25.20
C SER A 680 12.23 -7.65 24.16
N ILE A 681 13.35 -8.22 24.60
CA ILE A 681 14.33 -8.87 23.72
C ILE A 681 14.07 -10.38 23.70
N ILE A 682 13.47 -10.86 22.61
CA ILE A 682 13.09 -12.27 22.47
C ILE A 682 14.21 -13.19 21.92
N ASN A 683 15.35 -12.63 21.51
CA ASN A 683 16.52 -13.39 21.04
C ASN A 683 17.03 -14.42 22.09
N ASP A 684 17.61 -15.54 21.64
CA ASP A 684 18.30 -16.54 22.48
C ASP A 684 19.78 -16.19 22.68
N GLY A 685 20.02 -15.16 23.48
CA GLY A 685 21.37 -14.61 23.58
C GLY A 685 21.82 -13.93 22.29
N ALA A 686 23.12 -13.65 22.20
CA ALA A 686 23.69 -12.88 21.10
C ALA A 686 24.02 -13.73 19.85
N ASN A 687 24.19 -15.04 19.98
CA ASN A 687 24.80 -15.87 18.94
C ASN A 687 23.86 -16.12 17.76
N SER A 688 24.41 -16.20 16.54
CA SER A 688 23.68 -16.73 15.40
C SER A 688 23.41 -18.23 15.58
N GLY A 689 22.20 -18.67 15.23
CA GLY A 689 21.89 -20.09 15.40
C GLY A 689 20.46 -20.54 15.20
N LEU A 690 20.31 -21.85 15.39
CA LEU A 690 19.04 -22.57 15.44
C LEU A 690 18.75 -22.95 16.90
N PHE A 691 17.59 -22.53 17.42
CA PHE A 691 17.25 -22.69 18.83
C PHE A 691 15.86 -23.29 18.99
N ALA A 692 15.79 -24.55 19.43
CA ALA A 692 14.54 -25.24 19.77
C ALA A 692 14.55 -25.68 21.25
N ARG A 693 14.81 -24.72 22.16
CA ARG A 693 15.08 -24.98 23.59
C ARG A 693 13.85 -24.72 24.47
N VAL A 694 13.86 -25.28 25.68
CA VAL A 694 12.97 -24.85 26.78
C VAL A 694 13.81 -24.10 27.83
N ARG A 695 13.46 -22.83 28.07
CA ARG A 695 14.13 -21.96 29.05
C ARG A 695 13.44 -21.90 30.41
N GLY A 696 12.16 -22.28 30.48
CA GLY A 696 11.41 -22.31 31.74
C GLY A 696 11.95 -23.33 32.73
N THR A 697 11.71 -23.13 34.03
CA THR A 697 12.14 -24.05 35.10
C THR A 697 11.22 -25.25 35.28
N GLU A 698 10.02 -25.18 34.70
CA GLU A 698 9.05 -26.27 34.72
C GLU A 698 9.43 -27.37 33.73
N ARG A 699 8.99 -28.60 34.01
CA ARG A 699 9.32 -29.76 33.17
C ARG A 699 8.63 -29.67 31.81
N ALA A 700 9.40 -29.45 30.75
CA ALA A 700 8.92 -29.47 29.37
C ALA A 700 10.02 -30.01 28.43
N ASN A 701 9.62 -30.34 27.20
CA ASN A 701 10.50 -30.97 26.22
C ASN A 701 10.94 -29.96 25.17
N ALA A 702 12.24 -30.01 24.85
CA ALA A 702 12.80 -29.26 23.73
C ALA A 702 12.30 -29.82 22.39
N GLY A 703 12.38 -28.99 21.36
CA GLY A 703 12.02 -29.37 19.99
C GLY A 703 13.21 -30.00 19.28
N ASP A 704 12.91 -30.74 18.22
CA ASP A 704 13.94 -31.35 17.39
C ASP A 704 14.43 -30.36 16.33
N ILE A 705 15.71 -30.47 15.97
CA ILE A 705 16.32 -29.74 14.85
C ILE A 705 16.78 -30.76 13.80
N THR A 706 16.30 -30.60 12.57
CA THR A 706 16.75 -31.40 11.42
C THR A 706 17.35 -30.51 10.36
N VAL A 707 18.57 -30.80 9.93
CA VAL A 707 19.26 -30.09 8.86
C VAL A 707 19.72 -31.08 7.80
N ASN A 708 19.16 -30.94 6.60
CA ASN A 708 19.53 -31.68 5.41
C ASN A 708 20.25 -30.74 4.46
N THR A 709 21.55 -30.95 4.23
CA THR A 709 22.30 -30.09 3.30
C THR A 709 23.53 -30.77 2.71
N ARG A 710 24.19 -30.08 1.78
CA ARG A 710 25.49 -30.50 1.26
C ARG A 710 26.63 -30.08 2.19
N LEU A 711 26.57 -28.87 2.75
CA LEU A 711 27.64 -28.31 3.58
C LEU A 711 27.04 -27.55 4.76
N LEU A 712 27.44 -27.91 5.98
CA LEU A 712 27.05 -27.22 7.21
C LEU A 712 28.29 -26.57 7.83
N GLY A 713 28.30 -25.24 7.93
CA GLY A 713 29.37 -24.48 8.56
C GLY A 713 28.89 -23.73 9.79
N LEU A 714 29.49 -23.99 10.95
CA LEU A 714 29.36 -23.18 12.14
C LEU A 714 30.71 -22.52 12.40
N ASN A 715 30.72 -21.19 12.54
CA ASN A 715 31.95 -20.44 12.74
C ASN A 715 31.72 -19.26 13.69
N ASN A 716 32.71 -18.93 14.52
CA ASN A 716 32.69 -17.74 15.37
C ASN A 716 31.42 -17.69 16.24
N GLN A 717 31.29 -18.64 17.17
CA GLN A 717 30.12 -18.77 18.07
C GLN A 717 28.82 -19.21 17.38
N GLY A 718 28.89 -19.78 16.18
CA GLY A 718 27.73 -20.37 15.51
C GLY A 718 27.15 -21.51 16.35
N THR A 719 25.82 -21.50 16.54
CA THR A 719 25.14 -22.39 17.50
C THR A 719 23.98 -23.17 16.88
N ILE A 720 23.89 -24.47 17.16
CA ILE A 720 22.68 -25.30 16.92
C ILE A 720 22.33 -26.00 18.22
N THR A 721 21.08 -25.91 18.66
CA THR A 721 20.78 -26.38 20.01
C THR A 721 19.32 -26.69 20.37
N THR A 722 19.15 -27.77 21.15
CA THR A 722 17.89 -28.39 21.57
C THR A 722 17.97 -28.83 23.04
N GLY A 723 17.94 -27.87 23.96
CA GLY A 723 18.15 -28.13 25.39
C GLY A 723 16.98 -27.70 26.26
N THR A 724 16.90 -28.24 27.47
CA THR A 724 15.88 -27.87 28.47
C THR A 724 16.54 -27.52 29.80
N THR A 725 15.97 -26.57 30.54
CA THR A 725 16.35 -26.32 31.94
C THR A 725 15.88 -27.47 32.85
N ALA A 726 14.72 -28.05 32.52
CA ALA A 726 14.09 -29.18 33.19
C ALA A 726 13.30 -30.04 32.19
N GLY A 727 13.51 -31.36 32.14
CA GLY A 727 12.80 -32.28 31.23
C GLY A 727 13.69 -33.02 30.24
N GLU A 728 13.14 -33.38 29.08
CA GLU A 728 13.87 -34.13 28.04
C GLU A 728 14.48 -33.16 27.00
N GLY A 729 15.78 -33.30 26.72
CA GLY A 729 16.44 -32.61 25.62
C GLY A 729 15.90 -33.06 24.25
N GLY A 730 15.92 -32.15 23.27
CA GLY A 730 15.44 -32.44 21.92
C GLY A 730 16.54 -33.06 21.07
N ASN A 731 16.19 -33.71 19.98
CA ASN A 731 17.16 -34.38 19.11
C ASN A 731 17.69 -33.43 18.02
N ILE A 732 18.96 -33.60 17.67
CA ILE A 732 19.60 -32.89 16.55
C ILE A 732 19.95 -33.93 15.49
N ASN A 733 19.37 -33.81 14.30
CA ASN A 733 19.63 -34.69 13.15
C ASN A 733 20.29 -33.89 12.03
N LEU A 734 21.56 -34.17 11.76
CA LEU A 734 22.35 -33.49 10.72
C LEU A 734 22.68 -34.48 9.60
N ASN A 735 21.98 -34.39 8.48
CA ASN A 735 22.29 -35.15 7.27
C ASN A 735 23.02 -34.25 6.29
N VAL A 736 24.36 -34.29 6.32
CA VAL A 736 25.23 -33.35 5.61
C VAL A 736 26.11 -34.08 4.62
N ARG A 737 25.79 -34.00 3.32
CA ARG A 737 26.44 -34.83 2.29
C ARG A 737 27.97 -34.73 2.28
N ASP A 738 28.54 -33.53 2.37
CA ASP A 738 29.98 -33.32 2.17
C ASP A 738 30.71 -33.04 3.49
N VAL A 739 30.44 -31.90 4.14
CA VAL A 739 31.25 -31.46 5.29
C VAL A 739 30.40 -30.79 6.36
N VAL A 740 30.61 -31.21 7.61
CA VAL A 740 30.29 -30.43 8.82
C VAL A 740 31.57 -29.76 9.30
N LEU A 741 31.62 -28.43 9.25
CA LEU A 741 32.77 -27.61 9.65
C LEU A 741 32.44 -26.82 10.91
N LEU A 742 33.21 -27.05 11.99
CA LEU A 742 33.09 -26.37 13.28
C LEU A 742 34.33 -25.52 13.54
N ARG A 743 34.12 -24.22 13.76
CA ARG A 743 35.22 -23.27 13.95
C ARG A 743 34.93 -22.23 15.04
N LYS A 744 35.99 -21.77 15.69
CA LYS A 744 36.02 -20.61 16.62
C LYS A 744 34.84 -20.59 17.61
N ASN A 745 34.88 -21.44 18.63
CA ASN A 745 33.88 -21.54 19.70
C ASN A 745 32.47 -21.88 19.21
N SER A 746 32.33 -22.73 18.18
CA SER A 746 31.02 -23.14 17.68
C SER A 746 30.43 -24.29 18.50
N THR A 747 29.11 -24.41 18.52
CA THR A 747 28.43 -25.38 19.40
C THR A 747 27.29 -26.11 18.70
N ILE A 748 27.25 -27.44 18.83
CA ILE A 748 26.08 -28.29 18.59
C ILE A 748 25.69 -28.93 19.92
N SER A 749 24.54 -28.58 20.49
CA SER A 749 24.22 -28.97 21.87
C SER A 749 22.77 -29.39 22.09
N ALA A 750 22.58 -30.62 22.56
CA ALA A 750 21.32 -31.18 23.05
C ALA A 750 21.32 -31.32 24.59
N ASN A 751 22.08 -30.46 25.29
CA ASN A 751 22.23 -30.54 26.74
C ASN A 751 20.91 -30.26 27.47
N ALA A 752 20.65 -30.99 28.56
CA ALA A 752 19.43 -30.82 29.34
C ALA A 752 19.67 -30.88 30.85
N GLY A 753 18.84 -30.15 31.58
CA GLY A 753 18.81 -30.14 33.02
C GLY A 753 19.80 -29.17 33.67
N THR A 754 19.41 -28.70 34.84
CA THR A 754 20.24 -27.88 35.74
C THR A 754 20.37 -28.54 37.11
N ALA A 755 21.21 -27.96 37.97
CA ALA A 755 21.44 -28.46 39.33
C ALA A 755 20.17 -28.71 40.14
N ASN A 756 19.19 -27.82 39.99
CA ASN A 756 18.00 -27.78 40.84
C ASN A 756 16.75 -28.41 40.20
N ALA A 757 16.78 -28.74 38.90
CA ALA A 757 15.59 -29.20 38.18
C ALA A 757 15.75 -30.56 37.47
N GLY A 758 16.99 -31.01 37.21
CA GLY A 758 17.28 -32.28 36.52
C GLY A 758 16.82 -32.31 35.06
N GLY A 759 17.04 -33.42 34.36
CA GLY A 759 16.70 -33.57 32.94
C GLY A 759 17.62 -34.57 32.22
N ASN A 760 17.13 -35.18 31.13
CA ASN A 760 17.89 -36.12 30.32
C ASN A 760 18.39 -35.44 29.04
N GLY A 761 19.66 -35.60 28.72
CA GLY A 761 20.25 -35.06 27.50
C GLY A 761 19.57 -35.62 26.24
N GLY A 762 19.37 -34.78 25.23
CA GLY A 762 18.81 -35.18 23.94
C GLY A 762 19.84 -35.92 23.07
N ASN A 763 19.40 -36.53 21.96
CA ASN A 763 20.31 -37.27 21.08
C ASN A 763 20.82 -36.42 19.92
N ILE A 764 22.04 -36.70 19.46
CA ILE A 764 22.65 -36.03 18.31
C ILE A 764 23.05 -37.09 17.30
N ASN A 765 22.47 -37.03 16.11
CA ASN A 765 22.81 -37.88 14.97
C ASN A 765 23.47 -37.02 13.89
N ILE A 766 24.71 -37.35 13.52
CA ILE A 766 25.44 -36.66 12.45
C ILE A 766 25.83 -37.68 11.39
N ASN A 767 25.33 -37.51 10.17
CA ASN A 767 25.70 -38.29 9.01
C ASN A 767 26.38 -37.37 7.99
N THR A 768 27.67 -37.60 7.72
CA THR A 768 28.44 -36.77 6.79
C THR A 768 29.60 -37.51 6.13
N ASN A 769 30.26 -36.94 5.11
CA ASN A 769 31.54 -37.49 4.66
C ASN A 769 32.66 -37.04 5.60
N PHE A 770 32.72 -35.74 5.93
CA PHE A 770 33.78 -35.20 6.78
C PHE A 770 33.23 -34.35 7.92
N LEU A 771 33.63 -34.68 9.16
CA LEU A 771 33.45 -33.81 10.31
C LEU A 771 34.80 -33.17 10.65
N ILE A 772 34.89 -31.85 10.54
CA ILE A 772 36.14 -31.10 10.75
C ILE A 772 35.92 -30.07 11.84
N ALA A 773 36.69 -30.17 12.93
CA ALA A 773 36.89 -29.08 13.88
C ALA A 773 38.38 -28.76 14.00
N ILE A 774 38.70 -27.52 14.39
CA ILE A 774 40.10 -27.15 14.69
C ILE A 774 40.33 -27.39 16.19
N PRO A 775 41.33 -28.19 16.61
CA PRO A 775 41.50 -28.58 18.01
C PRO A 775 41.55 -27.39 18.97
N GLY A 776 42.33 -26.36 18.64
CA GLY A 776 42.51 -25.17 19.48
C GLY A 776 41.43 -24.10 19.33
N GLU A 777 40.34 -24.37 18.59
CA GLU A 777 39.24 -23.43 18.42
C GLU A 777 38.01 -23.79 19.28
N ASN A 778 38.13 -24.70 20.25
CA ASN A 778 37.13 -25.02 21.29
C ASN A 778 35.68 -25.14 20.76
N SER A 779 35.49 -25.95 19.72
CA SER A 779 34.18 -26.17 19.12
C SER A 779 33.60 -27.52 19.51
N ASP A 780 32.40 -27.51 20.09
CA ASP A 780 31.91 -28.62 20.90
C ASP A 780 30.63 -29.25 20.36
N ILE A 781 30.52 -30.56 20.52
CA ILE A 781 29.31 -31.36 20.30
C ILE A 781 28.89 -32.00 21.62
N SER A 782 27.75 -31.63 22.18
CA SER A 782 27.39 -32.04 23.54
C SER A 782 25.94 -32.51 23.70
N ALA A 783 25.74 -33.64 24.38
CA ALA A 783 24.44 -34.20 24.77
C ALA A 783 24.39 -34.47 26.28
N ASN A 784 24.90 -33.54 27.08
CA ASN A 784 25.10 -33.71 28.51
C ASN A 784 23.81 -33.57 29.31
N ALA A 785 23.79 -34.17 30.50
CA ALA A 785 22.73 -34.03 31.50
C ALA A 785 23.28 -33.55 32.85
N PHE A 786 22.43 -32.96 33.71
CA PHE A 786 22.82 -32.69 35.10
C PHE A 786 22.50 -33.86 36.03
N ASN A 787 21.23 -34.09 36.39
CA ASN A 787 20.80 -35.19 37.27
C ASN A 787 20.26 -36.42 36.51
N GLY A 788 19.85 -36.26 35.25
CA GLY A 788 19.27 -37.33 34.42
C GLY A 788 20.32 -38.10 33.63
N ARG A 789 19.89 -38.88 32.64
CA ARG A 789 20.80 -39.63 31.75
C ARG A 789 21.38 -38.70 30.69
N GLY A 790 22.70 -38.77 30.43
CA GLY A 790 23.30 -38.16 29.25
C GLY A 790 22.72 -38.78 27.96
N GLY A 791 22.64 -37.99 26.89
CA GLY A 791 22.06 -38.43 25.62
C GLY A 791 22.97 -39.36 24.82
N ARG A 792 22.51 -39.78 23.64
CA ARG A 792 23.33 -40.53 22.67
C ARG A 792 23.84 -39.61 21.57
N ILE A 793 25.12 -39.70 21.27
CA ILE A 793 25.74 -39.04 20.12
C ILE A 793 26.22 -40.11 19.14
N ASP A 794 25.56 -40.20 17.98
CA ASP A 794 25.94 -41.11 16.90
C ASP A 794 26.49 -40.30 15.72
N ILE A 795 27.77 -40.50 15.41
CA ILE A 795 28.44 -39.84 14.28
C ILE A 795 28.85 -40.90 13.26
N THR A 796 28.30 -40.79 12.04
CA THR A 796 28.70 -41.59 10.89
C THR A 796 29.43 -40.68 9.91
N ALA A 797 30.72 -40.95 9.69
CA ALA A 797 31.59 -40.15 8.84
C ALA A 797 32.54 -41.01 8.00
N GLN A 798 33.04 -40.52 6.87
CA GLN A 798 34.23 -41.13 6.24
C GLN A 798 35.49 -40.81 7.07
N SER A 799 35.60 -39.59 7.59
CA SER A 799 36.68 -39.20 8.48
C SER A 799 36.27 -38.06 9.42
N ILE A 800 36.91 -38.04 10.60
CA ILE A 800 36.73 -37.00 11.63
C ILE A 800 38.11 -36.38 11.93
N PHE A 801 38.18 -35.05 11.97
CA PHE A 801 39.42 -34.31 12.20
C PHE A 801 39.26 -33.30 13.32
N GLY A 802 40.24 -33.30 14.23
CA GLY A 802 40.47 -32.24 15.21
C GLY A 802 39.42 -32.06 16.30
N ILE A 803 38.54 -33.05 16.48
CA ILE A 803 37.59 -33.17 17.58
C ILE A 803 37.61 -34.62 18.09
N ALA A 804 37.47 -34.84 19.39
CA ALA A 804 37.48 -36.17 19.98
C ALA A 804 36.50 -36.30 21.16
N PRO A 805 36.03 -37.51 21.48
CA PRO A 805 35.26 -37.76 22.69
C PRO A 805 36.02 -37.39 23.96
N SER A 806 35.35 -36.73 24.90
CA SER A 806 35.86 -36.38 26.23
C SER A 806 34.79 -36.61 27.30
N PHE A 807 35.22 -36.83 28.54
CA PHE A 807 34.31 -36.98 29.70
C PHE A 807 33.78 -35.63 30.23
N ARG A 808 34.48 -34.53 29.92
CA ARG A 808 34.13 -33.17 30.31
C ARG A 808 34.61 -32.19 29.25
N ASN A 809 33.94 -31.04 29.11
CA ASN A 809 34.42 -29.99 28.22
C ASN A 809 35.79 -29.49 28.67
N THR A 810 36.68 -29.27 27.71
CA THR A 810 38.01 -28.73 27.89
C THR A 810 38.12 -27.37 27.18
N GLN A 811 39.34 -26.92 26.87
CA GLN A 811 39.59 -25.76 26.02
C GLN A 811 39.78 -26.15 24.54
N PHE A 812 39.68 -27.44 24.24
CA PHE A 812 39.80 -27.99 22.89
C PHE A 812 38.42 -28.37 22.37
N SER A 813 38.33 -28.62 21.07
CA SER A 813 37.10 -29.11 20.46
C SER A 813 36.77 -30.52 20.97
N ASP A 814 35.64 -30.66 21.67
CA ASP A 814 35.26 -31.90 22.36
C ASP A 814 33.89 -32.48 21.94
N ILE A 815 33.74 -33.80 22.05
CA ILE A 815 32.44 -34.50 21.98
C ILE A 815 32.10 -35.05 23.37
N THR A 816 30.98 -34.64 23.97
CA THR A 816 30.62 -35.04 25.34
C THR A 816 29.16 -35.47 25.45
N ALA A 817 28.90 -36.61 26.09
CA ALA A 817 27.55 -37.04 26.45
C ALA A 817 27.51 -37.49 27.92
N SER A 818 28.00 -36.66 28.84
CA SER A 818 28.14 -37.03 30.26
C SER A 818 26.93 -36.62 31.09
N SER A 819 26.81 -37.19 32.30
CA SER A 819 25.88 -36.71 33.31
C SER A 819 26.62 -36.39 34.61
N GLN A 820 26.29 -35.25 35.23
CA GLN A 820 26.99 -34.78 36.44
C GLN A 820 26.68 -35.66 37.67
N LEU A 821 25.40 -35.97 37.90
CA LEU A 821 24.90 -36.76 39.03
C LEU A 821 24.07 -37.99 38.59
N GLY A 822 23.86 -38.17 37.28
CA GLY A 822 23.13 -39.30 36.70
C GLY A 822 24.03 -40.25 35.92
N ILE A 823 23.43 -40.98 34.97
CA ILE A 823 24.13 -41.98 34.15
C ILE A 823 24.71 -41.31 32.90
N ASN A 824 25.99 -41.53 32.61
CA ASN A 824 26.62 -41.06 31.38
C ASN A 824 25.90 -41.61 30.14
N GLY A 825 25.79 -40.77 29.12
CA GLY A 825 25.35 -41.11 27.78
C GLY A 825 26.41 -41.87 26.99
N GLU A 826 26.11 -42.09 25.70
CA GLU A 826 26.90 -42.92 24.80
C GLU A 826 27.37 -42.10 23.60
N VAL A 827 28.64 -42.24 23.23
CA VAL A 827 29.22 -41.61 22.04
C VAL A 827 29.70 -42.71 21.10
N THR A 828 29.03 -42.86 19.96
CA THR A 828 29.36 -43.82 18.90
C THR A 828 29.95 -43.08 17.70
N ILE A 829 31.17 -43.46 17.30
CA ILE A 829 31.81 -42.93 16.09
C ILE A 829 32.00 -44.08 15.11
N ASN A 830 31.23 -44.04 14.02
CA ASN A 830 31.31 -44.97 12.90
C ASN A 830 32.08 -44.29 11.77
N THR A 831 33.38 -44.58 11.67
CA THR A 831 34.17 -44.17 10.50
C THR A 831 34.11 -45.27 9.43
N LEU A 832 33.69 -44.93 8.21
CA LEU A 832 33.78 -45.83 7.08
C LEU A 832 35.26 -46.02 6.77
N GLN A 833 35.85 -47.12 7.25
CA GLN A 833 37.26 -47.43 7.01
C GLN A 833 37.50 -47.55 5.51
N VAL A 834 38.10 -46.51 4.92
CA VAL A 834 38.82 -46.66 3.66
C VAL A 834 40.15 -47.27 4.03
N ASP A 835 40.32 -48.57 3.82
CA ASP A 835 41.60 -49.26 3.93
C ASP A 835 42.58 -48.67 2.89
N PRO A 836 43.55 -47.83 3.28
CA PRO A 836 44.48 -47.21 2.34
C PRO A 836 45.48 -48.23 1.76
N ILE A 837 45.54 -49.44 2.33
CA ILE A 837 46.49 -50.49 1.94
C ILE A 837 46.07 -51.14 0.61
N GLN A 838 44.79 -51.06 0.22
CA GLN A 838 44.30 -51.58 -1.06
C GLN A 838 44.75 -50.76 -2.29
N GLY A 839 45.36 -49.58 -2.10
CA GLY A 839 45.89 -48.71 -3.16
C GLY A 839 47.42 -48.68 -3.28
N LEU A 840 48.14 -49.35 -2.37
CA LEU A 840 49.59 -49.48 -2.46
C LEU A 840 49.93 -50.69 -3.32
N SER A 841 50.15 -50.47 -4.62
CA SER A 841 50.98 -51.39 -5.38
C SER A 841 52.35 -51.42 -4.70
N GLU A 842 52.74 -52.57 -4.15
CA GLU A 842 54.11 -52.78 -3.72
C GLU A 842 55.04 -52.49 -4.91
N LEU A 843 55.98 -51.56 -4.72
CA LEU A 843 57.12 -51.44 -5.61
C LEU A 843 57.90 -52.76 -5.52
N PRO A 844 58.28 -53.40 -6.65
CA PRO A 844 59.02 -54.65 -6.63
C PRO A 844 60.28 -54.50 -5.77
N THR A 845 60.40 -55.34 -4.73
CA THR A 845 61.57 -55.39 -3.84
C THR A 845 62.71 -56.22 -4.40
N SER A 846 62.62 -56.68 -5.66
CA SER A 846 63.78 -57.20 -6.37
C SER A 846 64.66 -56.04 -6.84
N ILE A 847 65.73 -55.79 -6.09
CA ILE A 847 66.94 -55.22 -6.66
C ILE A 847 67.29 -56.12 -7.85
N VAL A 848 67.25 -55.57 -9.06
CA VAL A 848 67.82 -56.23 -10.23
C VAL A 848 69.32 -56.39 -9.94
N ASP A 849 69.75 -57.63 -9.73
CA ASP A 849 71.15 -57.96 -9.54
C ASP A 849 71.92 -57.72 -10.85
N SER A 850 72.58 -56.57 -10.91
CA SER A 850 73.38 -56.11 -12.05
C SER A 850 74.61 -56.99 -12.32
N SER A 851 74.94 -57.96 -11.45
CA SER A 851 75.99 -58.95 -11.71
C SER A 851 75.56 -60.05 -12.70
N THR A 852 74.26 -60.18 -12.98
CA THR A 852 73.71 -61.18 -13.93
C THR A 852 73.44 -60.62 -15.33
N LEU A 853 73.61 -59.30 -15.53
CA LEU A 853 73.42 -58.60 -16.81
C LEU A 853 74.76 -58.28 -17.54
N LEU A 854 75.88 -58.77 -17.01
CA LEU A 854 77.20 -58.62 -17.62
C LEU A 854 77.48 -59.82 -18.53
N ALA A 855 77.31 -59.62 -19.84
CA ALA A 855 77.87 -60.52 -20.84
C ALA A 855 79.39 -60.49 -20.74
N ALA A 856 79.99 -61.64 -20.42
CA ALA A 856 81.42 -61.85 -20.46
C ALA A 856 81.84 -62.00 -21.93
N ASP A 857 82.47 -60.96 -22.49
CA ASP A 857 83.27 -61.11 -23.69
C ASP A 857 84.56 -60.28 -23.63
N CYS A 858 85.66 -60.96 -23.94
CA CYS A 858 87.03 -60.55 -24.29
C CYS A 858 87.89 -59.66 -23.35
N SER A 859 88.78 -60.35 -22.62
CA SER A 859 90.26 -60.25 -22.64
C SER A 859 91.02 -58.92 -22.43
N LYS A 860 91.70 -58.89 -21.27
CA LYS A 860 93.16 -58.65 -21.00
C LYS A 860 93.80 -57.26 -21.22
N GLU A 861 94.57 -56.87 -20.18
CA GLU A 861 95.62 -55.82 -20.08
C GLU A 861 95.08 -54.36 -20.09
N ASP A 862 95.41 -53.44 -19.19
CA ASP A 862 96.62 -53.26 -18.38
C ASP A 862 96.35 -52.44 -17.09
N GLU A 863 97.26 -52.60 -16.13
CA GLU A 863 97.34 -51.91 -14.85
C GLU A 863 97.57 -50.39 -15.01
N ASN A 864 96.97 -49.60 -14.12
CA ASN A 864 97.01 -48.13 -13.98
C ASN A 864 96.03 -47.31 -14.82
N ASN A 865 94.76 -47.27 -14.39
CA ASN A 865 94.07 -46.00 -14.13
C ASN A 865 92.72 -46.27 -13.43
N ASN A 866 92.54 -45.65 -12.25
CA ASN A 866 91.26 -45.67 -11.53
C ASN A 866 90.19 -44.89 -12.33
N SER A 867 89.44 -45.60 -13.18
CA SER A 867 88.18 -45.08 -13.72
C SER A 867 87.06 -45.41 -12.73
N GLN A 868 86.66 -44.45 -11.90
CA GLN A 868 85.51 -44.61 -11.02
C GLN A 868 84.21 -44.28 -11.77
N PHE A 869 83.25 -45.20 -11.74
CA PHE A 869 81.87 -44.95 -12.15
C PHE A 869 81.10 -44.42 -10.94
N VAL A 870 80.77 -43.12 -10.93
CA VAL A 870 79.94 -42.52 -9.86
C VAL A 870 78.48 -42.52 -10.29
N VAL A 871 77.67 -43.34 -9.62
CA VAL A 871 76.22 -43.15 -9.62
C VAL A 871 75.90 -42.10 -8.56
N THR A 872 75.71 -40.83 -8.95
CA THR A 872 75.09 -39.84 -8.06
C THR A 872 73.59 -40.08 -8.02
N GLY A 873 73.17 -41.12 -7.31
CA GLY A 873 71.78 -41.28 -6.93
C GLY A 873 71.36 -40.04 -6.13
N ARG A 874 70.31 -39.35 -6.58
CA ARG A 874 69.66 -38.29 -5.79
C ARG A 874 68.92 -38.95 -4.63
N GLY A 875 69.68 -39.34 -3.59
CA GLY A 875 69.15 -39.62 -2.26
C GLY A 875 68.77 -38.29 -1.61
N GLY A 876 67.56 -37.82 -1.92
CA GLY A 876 66.92 -36.76 -1.16
C GLY A 876 65.70 -37.34 -0.47
N LEU A 877 65.63 -37.22 0.86
CA LEU A 877 64.36 -37.31 1.57
C LEU A 877 63.44 -36.21 1.01
N PRO A 878 62.13 -36.48 0.81
CA PRO A 878 61.20 -35.44 0.38
C PRO A 878 61.24 -34.27 1.37
N THR A 879 61.27 -33.04 0.85
CA THR A 879 61.21 -31.82 1.66
C THR A 879 59.94 -31.86 2.51
N ASN A 880 60.09 -31.49 3.78
CA ASN A 880 59.00 -31.47 4.75
C ASN A 880 57.87 -30.53 4.24
N PRO A 881 56.59 -30.95 4.22
CA PRO A 881 55.48 -30.12 3.77
C PRO A 881 55.27 -28.82 4.58
N TYR A 882 55.97 -28.65 5.71
CA TYR A 882 55.96 -27.42 6.53
C TYR A 882 57.14 -26.48 6.29
N GLU A 883 58.04 -26.79 5.35
CA GLU A 883 59.17 -25.91 5.01
C GLU A 883 58.71 -24.84 4.00
N LEU A 884 59.02 -23.57 4.30
CA LEU A 884 58.65 -22.43 3.45
C LEU A 884 59.31 -22.57 2.06
N LEU A 885 58.50 -22.58 1.01
CA LEU A 885 58.96 -22.59 -0.39
C LEU A 885 59.70 -21.28 -0.71
N GLY A 886 61.03 -21.31 -0.56
CA GLY A 886 61.93 -20.32 -1.13
C GLY A 886 62.01 -20.50 -2.64
N GLY A 887 61.59 -19.50 -3.40
CA GLY A 887 61.65 -19.52 -4.85
C GLY A 887 63.08 -19.41 -5.35
N ASP A 888 63.73 -20.54 -5.59
CA ASP A 888 64.87 -20.66 -6.49
C ASP A 888 64.81 -22.03 -7.20
N VAL A 889 64.19 -22.05 -8.38
CA VAL A 889 64.39 -23.14 -9.34
C VAL A 889 65.76 -22.93 -9.95
N LEU A 890 66.77 -23.60 -9.41
CA LEU A 890 68.12 -23.64 -9.99
C LEU A 890 68.10 -24.47 -11.28
N TRP A 891 68.00 -23.77 -12.40
CA TRP A 891 68.40 -24.29 -13.70
C TRP A 891 69.93 -24.40 -13.72
N SER A 892 70.48 -25.60 -13.80
CA SER A 892 71.93 -25.84 -13.87
C SER A 892 72.36 -26.07 -15.33
N ASP A 893 72.94 -25.04 -15.96
CA ASP A 893 73.69 -25.15 -17.23
C ASP A 893 75.07 -25.75 -16.95
N THR A 894 75.34 -26.93 -17.51
CA THR A 894 76.58 -27.70 -17.35
C THR A 894 77.67 -27.29 -18.33
N ARG A 895 78.02 -26.00 -18.36
CA ARG A 895 79.23 -25.54 -19.06
C ARG A 895 80.04 -24.58 -18.21
N THR A 896 81.22 -25.06 -17.85
CA THR A 896 82.28 -24.40 -17.10
C THR A 896 82.80 -23.15 -17.83
N ARG A 897 82.89 -22.03 -17.11
CA ARG A 897 83.88 -20.98 -17.39
C ARG A 897 84.25 -20.21 -16.11
N GLU A 898 85.51 -20.44 -15.74
CA GLU A 898 86.46 -19.66 -14.92
C GLU A 898 85.95 -18.75 -13.79
N MET A 899 86.38 -19.12 -12.58
CA MET A 899 86.45 -18.25 -11.42
C MET A 899 87.58 -17.21 -11.58
N THR A 900 87.25 -15.93 -11.37
CA THR A 900 88.21 -14.98 -10.79
C THR A 900 87.59 -14.26 -9.60
N ALA A 901 88.26 -14.46 -8.47
CA ALA A 901 88.22 -13.81 -7.16
C ALA A 901 87.55 -12.42 -7.06
N ARG A 902 86.86 -12.18 -5.93
CA ARG A 902 87.35 -11.33 -4.83
C ARG A 902 86.37 -11.20 -3.65
N ARG A 903 86.93 -11.46 -2.45
CA ARG A 903 86.78 -10.80 -1.14
C ARG A 903 85.50 -10.01 -0.82
N ASN A 904 84.90 -10.41 0.31
CA ASN A 904 83.96 -9.69 1.17
C ASN A 904 84.22 -8.17 1.30
N LEU A 905 83.16 -7.40 1.08
CA LEU A 905 82.93 -6.08 1.68
C LEU A 905 81.50 -6.09 2.26
N PRO A 906 81.27 -5.54 3.46
CA PRO A 906 79.93 -5.46 4.05
C PRO A 906 79.11 -4.40 3.28
N VAL A 907 77.98 -4.81 2.73
CA VAL A 907 77.01 -3.88 2.13
C VAL A 907 75.90 -3.62 3.13
N ASP A 908 75.83 -2.36 3.53
CA ASP A 908 74.80 -1.72 4.34
C ASP A 908 73.44 -1.83 3.63
N VAL A 909 72.54 -2.68 4.14
CA VAL A 909 71.17 -2.81 3.61
C VAL A 909 70.31 -1.70 4.20
N LYS A 910 70.17 -0.60 3.45
CA LYS A 910 69.07 0.34 3.63
C LYS A 910 67.74 -0.39 3.44
N SER A 911 66.87 -0.32 4.45
CA SER A 911 65.48 -0.76 4.37
C SER A 911 64.75 -0.08 3.22
N PRO A 912 63.96 -0.80 2.40
CA PRO A 912 63.09 -0.17 1.42
C PRO A 912 61.97 0.58 2.15
N ALA A 913 61.78 1.84 1.77
CA ALA A 913 60.72 2.69 2.29
C ALA A 913 59.34 2.07 1.95
N MET A 914 58.53 1.96 2.99
CA MET A 914 57.13 1.56 2.98
C MET A 914 56.34 2.46 2.01
N GLU A 915 55.86 1.90 0.89
CA GLU A 915 54.86 2.60 0.06
C GLU A 915 53.59 2.78 0.91
N LYS A 916 53.23 4.04 1.07
CA LYS A 916 52.09 4.49 1.88
C LYS A 916 50.80 4.00 1.21
N THR A 917 50.14 3.04 1.85
CA THR A 917 48.78 2.61 1.49
C THR A 917 47.86 3.83 1.49
N MET A 918 47.30 4.20 0.33
CA MET A 918 46.28 5.25 0.26
C MET A 918 45.02 4.79 0.99
N ALA A 919 44.59 5.58 1.98
CA ALA A 919 43.30 5.40 2.62
C ALA A 919 42.17 5.72 1.64
N ILE A 920 41.17 4.84 1.54
CA ILE A 920 39.95 5.07 0.76
C ILE A 920 39.15 6.17 1.47
N ALA A 921 39.03 7.34 0.85
CA ALA A 921 38.23 8.44 1.38
C ALA A 921 36.77 8.32 0.90
N PRO A 922 35.77 8.48 1.79
CA PRO A 922 34.36 8.56 1.38
C PRO A 922 34.12 9.80 0.51
N ALA A 923 33.23 9.67 -0.48
CA ALA A 923 32.85 10.79 -1.34
C ALA A 923 31.97 11.77 -0.55
N ASN A 924 32.39 13.04 -0.51
CA ASN A 924 31.71 14.09 0.25
C ASN A 924 30.94 15.05 -0.68
N GLY A 925 30.94 14.79 -1.98
CA GLY A 925 30.21 15.57 -2.98
C GLY A 925 30.29 14.93 -4.36
N TRP A 926 29.55 15.51 -5.31
CA TRP A 926 29.53 15.10 -6.70
C TRP A 926 29.54 16.32 -7.62
N ARG A 927 30.16 16.20 -8.80
CA ARG A 927 30.18 17.26 -9.82
C ARG A 927 29.91 16.70 -11.20
N PHE A 928 29.34 17.51 -12.08
CA PHE A 928 29.32 17.19 -13.51
C PHE A 928 30.67 17.51 -14.14
N ASN A 929 31.20 16.62 -14.97
CA ASN A 929 32.35 16.91 -15.82
C ASN A 929 31.90 17.71 -17.06
N GLY A 930 32.86 18.20 -17.85
CA GLY A 930 32.58 18.95 -19.09
C GLY A 930 31.86 18.16 -20.20
N ALA A 931 31.57 16.87 -19.98
CA ALA A 931 30.78 16.01 -20.85
C ALA A 931 29.37 15.70 -20.28
N GLY A 932 29.01 16.26 -19.13
CA GLY A 932 27.69 16.06 -18.50
C GLY A 932 27.56 14.82 -17.61
N GLU A 933 28.67 14.15 -17.27
CA GLU A 933 28.67 12.95 -16.41
C GLU A 933 28.99 13.30 -14.95
N VAL A 934 28.36 12.60 -14.01
CA VAL A 934 28.55 12.83 -12.57
C VAL A 934 29.78 12.08 -12.06
N THR A 935 30.72 12.81 -11.46
CA THR A 935 31.91 12.27 -10.78
C THR A 935 31.84 12.54 -9.27
N LEU A 936 32.07 11.50 -8.45
CA LEU A 936 32.17 11.60 -7.00
C LEU A 936 33.53 12.17 -6.59
N ILE A 937 33.56 13.15 -5.68
CA ILE A 937 34.79 13.79 -5.20
C ILE A 937 34.85 13.80 -3.67
N SER A 938 36.06 13.70 -3.10
CA SER A 938 36.28 13.68 -1.64
C SER A 938 36.38 15.08 -1.01
N HIS A 939 36.52 16.15 -1.81
CA HIS A 939 36.57 17.54 -1.34
C HIS A 939 35.88 18.49 -2.32
N ALA A 940 34.80 19.15 -1.87
CA ALA A 940 34.26 20.31 -2.55
C ALA A 940 35.11 21.52 -2.16
N SER A 941 35.90 22.07 -3.09
CA SER A 941 36.67 23.31 -2.85
C SER A 941 35.71 24.50 -2.80
N GLY A 942 35.26 24.86 -1.60
CA GLY A 942 34.75 26.20 -1.28
C GLY A 942 35.94 27.14 -1.05
N ALA A 943 35.81 28.38 -1.56
CA ALA A 943 36.83 29.42 -1.52
C ALA A 943 37.40 29.68 -0.13
N GLU A 944 38.71 29.96 -0.08
CA GLU A 944 39.41 30.51 1.08
C GLU A 944 38.85 31.89 1.45
N GLU A 945 38.39 32.04 2.69
CA GLU A 945 38.28 33.35 3.35
C GLU A 945 39.25 33.36 4.53
N ASN A 946 40.34 34.11 4.38
CA ASN A 946 41.28 34.41 5.44
C ASN A 946 41.08 35.86 5.88
N LEU A 947 41.17 36.07 7.20
CA LEU A 947 41.31 37.34 7.94
C LEU A 947 40.03 38.11 8.27
N LEU A 948 39.57 37.99 9.53
CA LEU A 948 39.81 39.00 10.59
C LEU A 948 39.12 38.59 11.91
N LYS A 949 39.94 38.33 12.95
CA LYS A 949 39.51 38.46 14.34
C LYS A 949 39.55 39.95 14.72
N SER A 950 38.47 40.51 15.27
CA SER A 950 38.47 41.14 16.59
C SER A 950 37.17 41.89 16.90
N ASN A 951 36.77 41.77 18.18
CA ASN A 951 35.98 42.69 19.00
C ASN A 951 34.45 42.59 18.98
N ALA A 952 33.98 41.82 19.96
CA ALA A 952 32.92 42.15 20.92
C ALA A 952 32.14 43.46 20.71
N TYR A 953 30.82 43.35 20.56
CA TYR A 953 29.84 44.15 21.28
C TYR A 953 28.58 43.31 21.55
N ALA A 954 28.06 43.45 22.76
CA ALA A 954 26.94 42.70 23.33
C ALA A 954 25.58 43.28 22.94
N CYS A 955 24.59 42.38 22.76
CA CYS A 955 23.13 42.45 23.08
C CYS A 955 22.25 43.63 22.58
N PRO A 956 20.90 43.50 22.57
CA PRO A 956 20.05 42.33 22.82
C PRO A 956 18.86 42.12 21.83
N LYS A 957 18.22 40.96 21.99
CA LYS A 957 16.82 40.57 21.71
C LYS A 957 15.85 41.63 21.15
N GLN A 958 15.07 41.22 20.13
CA GLN A 958 13.62 41.47 20.12
C GLN A 958 12.87 40.35 19.37
N GLU A 959 11.71 40.01 19.94
CA GLU A 959 10.77 38.97 19.54
C GLU A 959 10.18 39.19 18.13
N ARG A 960 10.10 38.13 17.34
CA ARG A 960 8.84 37.56 16.81
C ARG A 960 9.05 36.20 16.19
#